data_AF-A0A1Q5UCV0-F1
#
_entry.id   AF-A0A1Q5UCV0-F1
#
_cell.length_a   1.000
_cell.length_b   1.000
_cell.length_c   1.000
_cell.angle_alpha   90.00
_cell.angle_beta   90.00
_cell.angle_gamma   90.00
#
_symmetry.space_group_name_H-M   'P 1'
#
loop_
_entity.id
_entity.type
_entity.pdbx_description
1 polymer ?
#
loop_
_entity_poly.entity_id
_entity_poly.type
_entity_poly.pdbx_seq_one_letter_code
_entity_poly.pdbx_strand_id
1 'polypeptide(L)'
;MKFILSGFEKQEELCDQLVTILPVLKEQLCLHGATSSASCKGLSLNFPKIMKTVRSFEDIYGRLDFDNLDSWLEQIKQTIRHHKETLQQNMQLMTDLGLDLNALSDWDWKTGNPETLVEKASRNAPRHKLMRSFYGPNWSSHAYTFNVLYGLTKLLSKKQLPMKIFKPKINTIATEIFDLWETLRRLDSQGRVRSFQAQWSQLHPEARNRWLQQFRELHRRPDLAICILAQNSKTASAQEPFLSPLLNIEDLAQANVLPEFLQNRSAIHPKAFLFADSRFVALGYWHCFFKKIEVEGRISFFSDTDANASNSPYGIQFELDTVKNLHMTNPVTGYYSLMAQKMTYEFLVSCLSAPIEPCVEPTAGPRRDSPNQLLPILSLSAQQQYGRPDHIDWRNLKNISKASADEALDDLWQLRNDAEYWNMRFTDMKKKTLPFLSAVFGRIDVLHTIYRKLDSCRTDQQTSYGDDLSVIQVPSDDAQIKDAIYMHSMFRSILDEMLSSIQNNEWLRRDRENRTLHYLFNLMAENHPTIRLMGFGPMLRTIDRELSDGSDQEALPLPIAQALHDMSVVSACTQATAKHYNLISSIDDNYARLALDATLEWQKRERPWLFPISGFLNKIKSREYEFNRQARIDSVSLVDRHRRFWNSIDDCMLLWDNTNPIVHMIFSQAPVPRASTSKPASIMVEAGWGSPDASSRPTATQKRKSRRQKPSKISESSSLAAVWSTEDEPRIRPNVYITEESDIEYWSRFREKGQESFDTWVTFLSHIGFSWERSLGSIHTFQLEGPEGDAHKILYHGPHGRNGEKLPHDLARRKWVNRLKRHFNVIVSEKGVSV
;
A
#
# COMPACT_ATOMS: atom_id res chain seq x y z
N MET A 1 12.91 -13.89 -32.19
CA MET A 1 12.06 -13.23 -33.21
C MET A 1 11.79 -14.13 -34.43
N LYS A 2 12.79 -14.46 -35.26
CA LYS A 2 12.59 -15.29 -36.47
C LYS A 2 11.84 -16.61 -36.21
N PHE A 3 12.13 -17.28 -35.08
CA PHE A 3 11.51 -18.55 -34.73
C PHE A 3 9.99 -18.46 -34.45
N ILE A 4 9.51 -17.46 -33.70
CA ILE A 4 8.06 -17.34 -33.42
C ILE A 4 7.30 -16.80 -34.62
N LEU A 5 7.90 -15.85 -35.36
CA LEU A 5 7.32 -15.40 -36.63
C LEU A 5 7.18 -16.57 -37.60
N SER A 6 8.17 -17.47 -37.64
CA SER A 6 8.06 -18.72 -38.41
C SER A 6 6.98 -19.68 -37.88
N GLY A 7 6.68 -19.63 -36.58
CA GLY A 7 5.58 -20.39 -35.97
C GLY A 7 4.21 -19.88 -36.42
N PHE A 8 4.01 -18.56 -36.44
CA PHE A 8 2.79 -17.95 -36.98
C PHE A 8 2.69 -18.10 -38.50
N GLU A 9 3.79 -17.96 -39.24
CA GLU A 9 3.84 -18.24 -40.68
C GLU A 9 3.44 -19.69 -40.97
N LYS A 10 3.88 -20.64 -40.14
CA LYS A 10 3.47 -22.05 -40.24
C LYS A 10 1.99 -22.26 -39.89
N GLN A 11 1.44 -21.51 -38.94
CA GLN A 11 0.00 -21.54 -38.64
C GLN A 11 -0.84 -20.92 -39.77
N GLU A 12 -0.36 -19.83 -40.37
CA GLU A 12 -0.96 -19.21 -41.58
C GLU A 12 -0.94 -20.21 -42.74
N GLU A 13 0.20 -20.86 -42.99
CA GLU A 13 0.35 -21.89 -44.03
C GLU A 13 -0.61 -23.06 -43.80
N LEU A 14 -0.69 -23.57 -42.57
CA LEU A 14 -1.64 -24.63 -42.21
C LEU A 14 -3.10 -24.18 -42.34
N CYS A 15 -3.41 -22.93 -42.00
CA CYS A 15 -4.75 -22.37 -42.17
C CYS A 15 -5.11 -22.24 -43.65
N ASP A 16 -4.19 -21.78 -44.51
CA ASP A 16 -4.42 -21.67 -45.95
C ASP A 16 -4.57 -23.05 -46.62
N GLN A 17 -3.83 -24.06 -46.13
CA GLN A 17 -4.07 -25.45 -46.51
C GLN A 17 -5.49 -25.91 -46.14
N LEU A 18 -5.97 -25.60 -44.93
CA LEU A 18 -7.33 -25.94 -44.50
C LEU A 18 -8.40 -25.19 -45.30
N VAL A 19 -8.17 -23.92 -45.65
CA VAL A 19 -9.07 -23.12 -46.48
C VAL A 19 -9.23 -23.73 -47.87
N THR A 20 -8.17 -24.35 -48.39
CA THR A 20 -8.22 -25.01 -49.70
C THR A 20 -8.87 -26.38 -49.61
N ILE A 21 -8.60 -27.14 -48.55
CA ILE A 21 -8.96 -28.57 -48.46
C ILE A 21 -10.34 -28.81 -47.85
N LEU A 22 -10.72 -28.08 -46.79
CA LEU A 22 -11.96 -28.34 -46.06
C LEU A 22 -13.23 -28.06 -46.87
N PRO A 23 -13.32 -27.00 -47.70
CA PRO A 23 -14.49 -26.80 -48.57
C PRO A 23 -14.68 -27.93 -49.58
N VAL A 24 -13.58 -28.41 -50.19
CA VAL A 24 -13.60 -29.54 -51.13
C VAL A 24 -14.04 -30.83 -50.44
N LEU A 25 -13.53 -31.10 -49.23
CA LEU A 25 -13.94 -32.27 -48.46
C LEU A 25 -15.40 -32.16 -47.98
N LYS A 26 -15.85 -30.96 -47.61
CA LYS A 26 -17.25 -30.71 -47.24
C LYS A 26 -18.20 -31.04 -48.38
N GLU A 27 -17.86 -30.62 -49.60
CA GLU A 27 -18.66 -30.86 -50.80
C GLU A 27 -18.62 -32.34 -51.22
N GLN A 28 -17.42 -32.93 -51.32
CA GLN A 28 -17.25 -34.32 -51.78
C GLN A 28 -17.83 -35.36 -50.82
N LEU A 29 -17.83 -35.08 -49.51
CA LEU A 29 -18.27 -36.02 -48.48
C LEU A 29 -19.60 -35.63 -47.84
N CYS A 30 -20.26 -34.57 -48.32
CA CYS A 30 -21.54 -34.06 -47.79
C CYS A 30 -21.50 -33.84 -46.26
N LEU A 31 -20.46 -33.15 -45.77
CA LEU A 31 -20.23 -32.98 -44.33
C LEU A 31 -21.11 -31.88 -43.75
N HIS A 32 -21.87 -32.20 -42.72
CA HIS A 32 -22.79 -31.29 -42.02
C HIS A 32 -22.62 -31.43 -40.51
N GLY A 33 -22.85 -30.33 -39.78
CA GLY A 33 -22.73 -30.21 -38.33
C GLY A 33 -21.29 -30.24 -37.78
N ALA A 34 -21.17 -30.36 -36.46
CA ALA A 34 -19.88 -30.33 -35.75
C ALA A 34 -18.97 -31.54 -36.06
N THR A 35 -17.66 -31.38 -35.87
CA THR A 35 -16.64 -32.45 -36.04
C THR A 35 -16.89 -33.75 -35.25
N SER A 36 -17.77 -33.72 -34.24
CA SER A 36 -18.22 -34.89 -33.47
C SER A 36 -19.40 -35.65 -34.09
N SER A 37 -19.98 -35.17 -35.18
CA SER A 37 -21.13 -35.77 -35.85
C SER A 37 -20.76 -37.09 -36.55
N ALA A 38 -21.76 -37.95 -36.77
CA ALA A 38 -21.55 -39.24 -37.43
C ALA A 38 -20.99 -39.09 -38.86
N SER A 39 -21.33 -37.99 -39.56
CA SER A 39 -20.82 -37.64 -40.90
C SER A 39 -19.32 -37.35 -40.91
N CYS A 40 -18.74 -36.92 -39.78
CA CYS A 40 -17.31 -36.55 -39.70
C CYS A 40 -16.38 -37.71 -39.29
N LYS A 41 -16.91 -38.86 -38.84
CA LYS A 41 -16.09 -40.02 -38.43
C LYS A 41 -15.20 -40.53 -39.57
N GLY A 42 -15.69 -40.51 -40.80
CA GLY A 42 -14.94 -40.92 -42.00
C GLY A 42 -13.70 -40.07 -42.27
N LEU A 43 -13.72 -38.77 -41.94
CA LEU A 43 -12.55 -37.90 -42.12
C LEU A 43 -11.41 -38.24 -41.17
N SER A 44 -11.74 -38.63 -39.94
CA SER A 44 -10.70 -38.98 -38.95
C SER A 44 -9.90 -40.21 -39.34
N LEU A 45 -10.51 -41.13 -40.11
CA LEU A 45 -9.88 -42.34 -40.63
C LEU A 45 -9.12 -42.08 -41.93
N ASN A 46 -9.73 -41.34 -42.86
CA ASN A 46 -9.18 -41.15 -44.21
C ASN A 46 -8.17 -39.99 -44.30
N PHE A 47 -8.30 -38.98 -43.42
CA PHE A 47 -7.48 -37.77 -43.42
C PHE A 47 -6.92 -37.43 -42.02
N PRO A 48 -6.20 -38.36 -41.37
CA PRO A 48 -5.78 -38.20 -39.98
C PRO A 48 -4.84 -36.99 -39.76
N LYS A 49 -4.03 -36.63 -40.76
CA LYS A 49 -3.16 -35.44 -40.69
C LYS A 49 -3.96 -34.13 -40.69
N ILE A 50 -4.97 -34.01 -41.56
CA ILE A 50 -5.84 -32.84 -41.63
C ILE A 50 -6.65 -32.72 -40.35
N MET A 51 -7.22 -33.82 -39.85
CA MET A 51 -7.99 -33.82 -38.61
C MET A 51 -7.14 -33.52 -37.37
N LYS A 52 -5.86 -33.90 -37.36
CA LYS A 52 -4.92 -33.49 -36.30
C LYS A 52 -4.72 -31.97 -36.30
N THR A 53 -4.58 -31.36 -37.49
CA THR A 53 -4.49 -29.91 -37.64
C THR A 53 -5.79 -29.22 -37.22
N VAL A 54 -6.95 -29.70 -37.69
CA VAL A 54 -8.26 -29.17 -37.29
C VAL A 54 -8.44 -29.21 -35.77
N ARG A 55 -8.16 -30.34 -35.11
CA ARG A 55 -8.26 -30.44 -33.64
C ARG A 55 -7.35 -29.45 -32.91
N SER A 56 -6.12 -29.24 -33.41
CA SER A 56 -5.22 -28.24 -32.82
C SER A 56 -5.75 -26.80 -32.94
N PHE A 57 -6.55 -26.51 -33.97
CA PHE A 57 -7.28 -25.25 -34.09
C PHE A 57 -8.54 -25.25 -33.20
N GLU A 58 -9.26 -26.36 -33.06
CA GLU A 58 -10.45 -26.44 -32.20
C GLU A 58 -10.14 -26.21 -30.71
N ASP A 59 -8.99 -26.69 -30.24
CA ASP A 59 -8.52 -26.49 -28.86
C ASP A 59 -8.30 -25.01 -28.53
N ILE A 60 -8.05 -24.17 -29.54
CA ILE A 60 -7.69 -22.76 -29.38
C ILE A 60 -8.84 -21.83 -29.77
N TYR A 61 -9.59 -22.16 -30.84
CA TYR A 61 -10.54 -21.27 -31.49
C TYR A 61 -12.00 -21.75 -31.40
N GLY A 62 -12.25 -22.86 -30.70
CA GLY A 62 -13.56 -23.47 -30.58
C GLY A 62 -13.84 -24.50 -31.67
N ARG A 63 -14.81 -25.38 -31.42
CA ARG A 63 -15.12 -26.52 -32.29
C ARG A 63 -15.56 -26.08 -33.68
N LEU A 64 -15.09 -26.80 -34.70
CA LEU A 64 -15.49 -26.59 -36.09
C LEU A 64 -16.91 -27.14 -36.28
N ASP A 65 -17.78 -26.27 -36.79
CA ASP A 65 -19.06 -26.66 -37.38
C ASP A 65 -18.96 -26.51 -38.90
N PHE A 66 -19.13 -27.62 -39.63
CA PHE A 66 -19.06 -27.59 -41.09
C PHE A 66 -20.18 -26.75 -41.69
N ASP A 67 -21.30 -26.54 -41.00
CA ASP A 67 -22.38 -25.66 -41.44
C ASP A 67 -21.95 -24.18 -41.41
N ASN A 68 -20.92 -23.84 -40.63
CA ASN A 68 -20.35 -22.50 -40.50
C ASN A 68 -18.84 -22.44 -40.80
N LEU A 69 -18.36 -23.32 -41.69
CA LEU A 69 -16.94 -23.49 -42.00
C LEU A 69 -16.23 -22.18 -42.38
N ASP A 70 -16.86 -21.36 -43.24
CA ASP A 70 -16.25 -20.12 -43.73
C ASP A 70 -16.04 -19.09 -42.62
N SER A 71 -17.02 -18.97 -41.71
CA SER A 71 -16.91 -18.07 -40.55
C SER A 71 -15.82 -18.54 -39.58
N TRP A 72 -15.73 -19.85 -39.34
CA TRP A 72 -14.70 -20.44 -38.47
C TRP A 72 -13.29 -20.25 -39.05
N LEU A 73 -13.11 -20.44 -40.36
CA LEU A 73 -11.84 -20.20 -41.04
C LEU A 73 -11.44 -18.72 -41.02
N GLU A 74 -12.37 -17.80 -41.26
CA GLU A 74 -12.11 -16.36 -41.16
C GLU A 74 -11.78 -15.93 -39.72
N GLN A 75 -12.45 -16.49 -38.72
CA GLN A 75 -12.13 -16.24 -37.31
C GLN A 75 -10.69 -16.67 -36.99
N ILE A 76 -10.25 -17.83 -37.45
CA ILE A 76 -8.87 -18.31 -37.26
C ILE A 76 -7.87 -17.37 -37.94
N LYS A 77 -8.11 -16.99 -39.20
CA LYS A 77 -7.23 -16.07 -39.93
C LYS A 77 -7.11 -14.71 -39.24
N GLN A 78 -8.23 -14.12 -38.86
CA GLN A 78 -8.26 -12.84 -38.16
C GLN A 78 -7.54 -12.92 -36.83
N THR A 79 -7.74 -14.02 -36.09
CA THR A 79 -7.12 -14.20 -34.78
C THR A 79 -5.61 -14.43 -34.90
N ILE A 80 -5.13 -15.27 -35.82
CA ILE A 80 -3.70 -15.46 -36.09
C ILE A 80 -3.04 -14.13 -36.47
N ARG A 81 -3.64 -13.40 -37.43
CA ARG A 81 -3.12 -12.10 -37.87
C ARG A 81 -3.04 -11.12 -36.72
N HIS A 82 -4.10 -11.01 -35.93
CA HIS A 82 -4.15 -10.14 -34.76
C HIS A 82 -3.06 -10.49 -33.72
N HIS A 83 -2.85 -11.77 -33.42
CA HIS A 83 -1.81 -12.21 -32.50
C HIS A 83 -0.40 -11.96 -33.03
N LYS A 84 -0.15 -12.23 -34.33
CA LYS A 84 1.12 -11.96 -34.99
C LYS A 84 1.46 -10.47 -34.96
N GLU A 85 0.50 -9.62 -35.32
CA GLU A 85 0.65 -8.16 -35.28
C GLU A 85 0.91 -7.66 -33.85
N THR A 86 0.13 -8.14 -32.88
CA THR A 86 0.29 -7.77 -31.46
C THR A 86 1.66 -8.18 -30.92
N LEU A 87 2.14 -9.38 -31.27
CA LEU A 87 3.45 -9.85 -30.84
C LEU A 87 4.58 -9.04 -31.48
N GLN A 88 4.50 -8.76 -32.79
CA GLN A 88 5.47 -7.89 -33.48
C GLN A 88 5.51 -6.50 -32.86
N GLN A 89 4.35 -5.92 -32.55
CA GLN A 89 4.23 -4.63 -31.86
C GLN A 89 4.89 -4.66 -30.48
N ASN A 90 4.59 -5.68 -29.67
CA ASN A 90 5.20 -5.84 -28.35
C ASN A 90 6.72 -6.03 -28.44
N MET A 91 7.22 -6.80 -29.41
CA MET A 91 8.66 -7.03 -29.61
C MET A 91 9.42 -5.78 -30.05
N GLN A 92 8.88 -5.02 -31.00
CA GLN A 92 9.50 -3.76 -31.44
C GLN A 92 9.58 -2.78 -30.28
N LEU A 93 8.48 -2.64 -29.54
CA LEU A 93 8.42 -1.84 -28.33
C LEU A 93 9.44 -2.28 -27.27
N MET A 94 9.60 -3.58 -27.05
CA MET A 94 10.59 -4.10 -26.11
C MET A 94 12.00 -3.68 -26.52
N THR A 95 12.30 -3.74 -27.80
CA THR A 95 13.58 -3.26 -28.36
C THR A 95 13.74 -1.75 -28.11
N ASP A 96 12.69 -0.96 -28.37
CA ASP A 96 12.69 0.49 -28.17
C ASP A 96 12.76 0.89 -26.67
N LEU A 97 12.28 0.04 -25.77
CA LEU A 97 12.43 0.19 -24.32
C LEU A 97 13.84 -0.21 -23.83
N GLY A 98 14.76 -0.55 -24.73
CA GLY A 98 16.14 -0.93 -24.41
C GLY A 98 16.27 -2.34 -23.85
N LEU A 99 15.32 -3.23 -24.17
CA LEU A 99 15.37 -4.63 -23.75
C LEU A 99 16.26 -5.41 -24.73
N ASP A 100 17.23 -6.13 -24.20
CA ASP A 100 18.10 -7.00 -25.00
C ASP A 100 17.38 -8.30 -25.31
N LEU A 101 16.66 -8.33 -26.44
CA LEU A 101 15.97 -9.53 -26.92
C LEU A 101 16.94 -10.67 -27.30
N ASN A 102 18.24 -10.39 -27.42
CA ASN A 102 19.26 -11.42 -27.66
C ASN A 102 19.63 -12.19 -26.38
N ALA A 103 19.24 -11.70 -25.21
CA ALA A 103 19.40 -12.41 -23.94
C ALA A 103 18.44 -13.60 -23.77
N LEU A 104 17.47 -13.77 -24.69
CA LEU A 104 16.49 -14.86 -24.68
C LEU A 104 16.96 -16.04 -25.53
N SER A 105 16.99 -17.24 -24.94
CA SER A 105 17.36 -18.46 -25.65
C SER A 105 16.23 -18.97 -26.56
N ASP A 106 16.56 -19.79 -27.56
CA ASP A 106 15.56 -20.46 -28.40
C ASP A 106 14.56 -21.30 -27.60
N TRP A 107 14.96 -21.80 -26.43
CA TRP A 107 14.07 -22.52 -25.51
C TRP A 107 13.07 -21.59 -24.83
N ASP A 108 13.51 -20.40 -24.42
CA ASP A 108 12.64 -19.37 -23.84
C ASP A 108 11.53 -18.99 -24.82
N TRP A 109 11.88 -18.80 -26.10
CA TRP A 109 10.90 -18.49 -27.16
C TRP A 109 9.94 -19.64 -27.47
N LYS A 110 10.36 -20.91 -27.29
CA LYS A 110 9.54 -22.10 -27.56
C LYS A 110 8.54 -22.43 -26.46
N THR A 111 8.85 -22.05 -25.22
CA THR A 111 8.13 -22.54 -24.02
C THR A 111 7.61 -21.42 -23.14
N GLY A 112 8.13 -20.20 -23.29
CA GLY A 112 7.73 -19.04 -22.50
C GLY A 112 6.44 -18.44 -23.02
N ASN A 113 5.50 -18.18 -22.12
CA ASN A 113 4.45 -17.21 -22.42
C ASN A 113 5.08 -15.82 -22.64
N PRO A 114 4.41 -14.89 -23.34
CA PRO A 114 4.95 -13.54 -23.60
C PRO A 114 5.43 -12.82 -22.34
N GLU A 115 4.77 -13.04 -21.20
CA GLU A 115 5.09 -12.43 -19.91
C GLU A 115 6.44 -12.88 -19.34
N THR A 116 6.73 -14.18 -19.37
CA THR A 116 8.01 -14.76 -18.90
C THR A 116 9.17 -14.40 -19.82
N LEU A 117 8.90 -14.21 -21.11
CA LEU A 117 9.85 -13.73 -22.10
C LEU A 117 10.20 -12.26 -21.87
N VAL A 118 9.20 -11.42 -21.63
CA VAL A 118 9.38 -10.02 -21.22
C VAL A 118 10.24 -10.00 -19.97
N GLU A 119 9.85 -10.68 -18.89
CA GLU A 119 10.57 -10.65 -17.61
C GLU A 119 12.03 -11.10 -17.71
N LYS A 120 12.33 -12.09 -18.55
CA LYS A 120 13.71 -12.57 -18.78
C LYS A 120 14.55 -11.60 -19.61
N ALA A 121 14.02 -11.08 -20.72
CA ALA A 121 14.73 -10.11 -21.56
C ALA A 121 14.97 -8.78 -20.84
N SER A 122 14.16 -8.49 -19.83
CA SER A 122 14.06 -7.17 -19.23
C SER A 122 14.58 -7.07 -17.81
N ARG A 123 14.98 -8.20 -17.22
CA ARG A 123 15.37 -8.30 -15.80
C ARG A 123 16.44 -7.26 -15.40
N ASN A 124 17.26 -6.83 -16.36
CA ASN A 124 18.34 -5.86 -16.15
C ASN A 124 18.09 -4.48 -16.78
N ALA A 125 17.05 -4.30 -17.59
CA ALA A 125 16.80 -3.03 -18.25
C ALA A 125 16.27 -1.99 -17.24
N PRO A 126 16.89 -0.78 -17.14
CA PRO A 126 16.47 0.25 -16.19
C PRO A 126 14.98 0.63 -16.34
N ARG A 127 14.50 0.75 -17.58
CA ARG A 127 13.09 1.08 -17.87
C ARG A 127 12.12 0.00 -17.44
N HIS A 128 12.45 -1.29 -17.56
CA HIS A 128 11.56 -2.34 -17.07
C HIS A 128 11.50 -2.37 -15.55
N LYS A 129 12.64 -2.16 -14.86
CA LYS A 129 12.67 -2.02 -13.41
C LYS A 129 11.85 -0.80 -12.95
N LEU A 130 11.94 0.29 -13.70
CA LEU A 130 11.13 1.48 -13.49
C LEU A 130 9.64 1.17 -13.65
N MET A 131 9.21 0.58 -14.77
CA MET A 131 7.80 0.21 -14.99
C MET A 131 7.29 -0.78 -13.93
N ARG A 132 8.10 -1.76 -13.54
CA ARG A 132 7.78 -2.69 -12.44
C ARG A 132 7.63 -1.96 -11.11
N SER A 133 8.48 -0.98 -10.81
CA SER A 133 8.35 -0.13 -9.63
C SER A 133 7.08 0.73 -9.70
N PHE A 134 6.77 1.28 -10.88
CA PHE A 134 5.61 2.15 -11.08
C PHE A 134 4.26 1.41 -11.01
N TYR A 135 4.23 0.18 -11.52
CA TYR A 135 2.98 -0.53 -11.84
C TYR A 135 2.87 -1.93 -11.22
N GLY A 136 3.87 -2.35 -10.45
CA GLY A 136 3.87 -3.62 -9.74
C GLY A 136 4.39 -4.77 -10.61
N PRO A 137 4.50 -5.98 -10.04
CA PRO A 137 5.08 -7.14 -10.71
C PRO A 137 4.28 -7.61 -11.94
N ASN A 138 2.96 -7.40 -11.93
CA ASN A 138 2.06 -7.87 -12.99
C ASN A 138 1.83 -6.86 -14.11
N TRP A 139 2.63 -5.79 -14.18
CA TRP A 139 2.48 -4.75 -15.19
C TRP A 139 2.63 -5.28 -16.63
N SER A 140 3.51 -6.26 -16.85
CA SER A 140 3.81 -6.81 -18.18
C SER A 140 2.59 -7.49 -18.82
N SER A 141 1.76 -8.17 -18.02
CA SER A 141 0.48 -8.74 -18.48
C SER A 141 -0.51 -7.67 -19.00
N HIS A 142 -0.29 -6.40 -18.65
CA HIS A 142 -1.08 -5.25 -19.06
C HIS A 142 -0.32 -4.32 -20.03
N ALA A 143 0.77 -4.79 -20.64
CA ALA A 143 1.62 -3.98 -21.52
C ALA A 143 0.84 -3.28 -22.65
N TYR A 144 -0.18 -3.94 -23.22
CA TYR A 144 -1.04 -3.31 -24.23
C TYR A 144 -1.76 -2.07 -23.69
N THR A 145 -2.33 -2.14 -22.49
CA THR A 145 -3.03 -1.00 -21.88
C THR A 145 -2.03 0.11 -21.50
N PHE A 146 -0.82 -0.24 -21.09
CA PHE A 146 0.28 0.72 -20.93
C PHE A 146 0.61 1.44 -22.23
N ASN A 147 0.66 0.71 -23.34
CA ASN A 147 0.93 1.30 -24.64
C ASN A 147 -0.13 2.32 -25.02
N VAL A 148 -1.39 2.05 -24.71
CA VAL A 148 -2.45 3.02 -24.90
C VAL A 148 -2.23 4.26 -24.03
N LEU A 149 -1.96 4.10 -22.73
CA LEU A 149 -1.75 5.21 -21.78
C LEU A 149 -0.58 6.11 -22.21
N TYR A 150 0.54 5.51 -22.57
CA TYR A 150 1.74 6.23 -22.98
C TYR A 150 1.77 6.58 -24.46
N GLY A 151 0.73 6.26 -25.24
CA GLY A 151 0.70 6.48 -26.69
C GLY A 151 1.82 5.75 -27.45
N LEU A 152 2.20 4.54 -27.01
CA LEU A 152 3.26 3.71 -27.58
C LEU A 152 2.76 2.66 -28.59
N THR A 153 1.45 2.43 -28.66
CA THR A 153 0.80 1.60 -29.70
C THR A 153 0.98 2.16 -31.13
N LYS A 154 1.73 3.24 -31.27
CA LYS A 154 1.62 4.28 -32.30
C LYS A 154 2.81 4.44 -33.23
N LEU A 155 3.83 3.60 -33.15
CA LEU A 155 4.87 3.58 -34.20
C LEU A 155 4.31 3.16 -35.59
N LEU A 156 3.02 2.79 -35.71
CA LEU A 156 2.43 2.21 -36.93
C LEU A 156 1.04 2.76 -37.35
N SER A 157 0.41 3.67 -36.61
CA SER A 157 -0.91 4.25 -36.95
C SER A 157 -0.78 5.46 -37.90
N LYS A 158 -1.38 5.38 -39.11
CA LYS A 158 -1.34 6.47 -40.13
C LYS A 158 -2.34 7.61 -39.91
N LYS A 159 -3.18 7.59 -38.86
CA LYS A 159 -4.28 8.56 -38.66
C LYS A 159 -4.16 9.34 -37.35
N GLN A 160 -2.99 9.92 -37.09
CA GLN A 160 -2.81 10.80 -35.93
C GLN A 160 -3.27 12.23 -36.25
N LEU A 161 -3.85 12.91 -35.27
CA LEU A 161 -4.13 14.34 -35.34
C LEU A 161 -2.79 15.11 -35.27
N PRO A 162 -2.48 15.96 -36.26
CA PRO A 162 -1.25 16.75 -36.24
C PRO A 162 -1.16 17.66 -35.00
N MET A 163 0.00 17.73 -34.37
CA MET A 163 0.22 18.55 -33.17
C MET A 163 -0.18 20.01 -33.39
N LYS A 164 0.05 20.56 -34.59
CA LYS A 164 -0.34 21.93 -34.97
C LYS A 164 -1.83 22.25 -34.78
N ILE A 165 -2.71 21.25 -34.85
CA ILE A 165 -4.16 21.40 -34.64
C ILE A 165 -4.51 21.32 -33.15
N PHE A 166 -3.75 20.52 -32.40
CA PHE A 166 -4.02 20.26 -30.99
C PHE A 166 -3.40 21.32 -30.06
N LYS A 167 -2.22 21.83 -30.40
CA LYS A 167 -1.46 22.84 -29.66
C LYS A 167 -2.29 24.09 -29.29
N PRO A 168 -3.10 24.70 -30.18
CA PRO A 168 -3.95 25.82 -29.81
C PRO A 168 -4.91 25.49 -28.67
N LYS A 169 -5.52 24.30 -28.66
CA LYS A 169 -6.47 23.89 -27.59
C LYS A 169 -5.80 23.76 -26.23
N ILE A 170 -4.60 23.16 -26.19
CA ILE A 170 -3.80 23.06 -24.97
C ILE A 170 -3.44 24.46 -24.46
N ASN A 171 -2.94 25.32 -25.35
CA ASN A 171 -2.52 26.67 -24.99
C ASN A 171 -3.69 27.51 -24.47
N THR A 172 -4.88 27.43 -25.08
CA THR A 172 -6.08 28.14 -24.61
C THR A 172 -6.41 27.76 -23.16
N ILE A 173 -6.44 26.47 -22.82
CA ILE A 173 -6.73 26.04 -21.45
C ILE A 173 -5.63 26.51 -20.49
N ALA A 174 -4.37 26.45 -20.92
CA ALA A 174 -3.24 26.92 -20.10
C ALA A 174 -3.35 28.43 -19.78
N THR A 175 -3.74 29.25 -20.77
CA THR A 175 -4.04 30.67 -20.57
C THR A 175 -5.19 30.87 -19.60
N GLU A 176 -6.30 30.13 -19.77
CA GLU A 176 -7.46 30.23 -18.87
C GLU A 176 -7.10 29.87 -17.41
N ILE A 177 -6.29 28.83 -17.19
CA ILE A 177 -5.79 28.47 -15.86
C ILE A 177 -4.98 29.62 -15.26
N PHE A 178 -4.11 30.22 -16.08
CA PHE A 178 -3.27 31.32 -15.65
C PHE A 178 -4.09 32.56 -15.28
N ASP A 179 -5.10 32.92 -16.09
CA ASP A 179 -6.01 34.03 -15.81
C ASP A 179 -6.83 33.81 -14.52
N LEU A 180 -7.28 32.57 -14.27
CA LEU A 180 -7.96 32.20 -13.04
C LEU A 180 -7.02 32.27 -11.83
N TRP A 181 -5.77 31.83 -11.98
CA TRP A 181 -4.75 31.95 -10.94
C TRP A 181 -4.43 33.42 -10.62
N GLU A 182 -4.24 34.28 -11.62
CA GLU A 182 -4.04 35.72 -11.42
C GLU A 182 -5.25 36.35 -10.74
N THR A 183 -6.47 35.92 -11.09
CA THR A 183 -7.69 36.35 -10.43
C THR A 183 -7.70 35.95 -8.96
N LEU A 184 -7.35 34.69 -8.65
CA LEU A 184 -7.28 34.18 -7.28
C LEU A 184 -6.22 34.94 -6.46
N ARG A 185 -5.02 35.16 -7.03
CA ARG A 185 -3.92 35.93 -6.43
C ARG A 185 -4.34 37.38 -6.14
N ARG A 186 -5.08 38.01 -7.05
CA ARG A 186 -5.63 39.36 -6.86
C ARG A 186 -6.69 39.41 -5.76
N LEU A 187 -7.56 38.40 -5.66
CA LEU A 187 -8.55 38.33 -4.58
C LEU A 187 -7.86 38.14 -3.22
N ASP A 188 -6.80 37.33 -3.17
CA ASP A 188 -5.98 37.15 -1.97
C ASP A 188 -5.28 38.44 -1.54
N SER A 189 -4.66 39.18 -2.48
CA SER A 189 -4.02 40.47 -2.18
C SER A 189 -5.02 41.54 -1.69
N GLN A 190 -6.29 41.43 -2.06
CA GLN A 190 -7.39 42.24 -1.52
C GLN A 190 -7.88 41.78 -0.13
N GLY A 191 -7.27 40.74 0.47
CA GLY A 191 -7.63 40.21 1.77
C GLY A 191 -8.87 39.31 1.78
N ARG A 192 -9.38 38.88 0.61
CA ARG A 192 -10.58 38.03 0.52
C ARG A 192 -10.35 36.64 1.11
N VAL A 193 -9.19 36.03 0.90
CA VAL A 193 -8.85 34.71 1.47
C VAL A 193 -8.81 34.77 2.99
N ARG A 194 -8.17 35.80 3.58
CA ARG A 194 -8.15 35.99 5.04
C ARG A 194 -9.55 36.23 5.62
N SER A 195 -10.36 37.02 4.92
CA SER A 195 -11.76 37.27 5.32
C SER A 195 -12.58 35.98 5.26
N PHE A 196 -12.40 35.19 4.19
CA PHE A 196 -13.04 33.88 4.03
C PHE A 196 -12.62 32.92 5.15
N GLN A 197 -11.32 32.82 5.47
CA GLN A 197 -10.80 31.98 6.55
C GLN A 197 -11.39 32.38 7.92
N ALA A 198 -11.51 33.68 8.19
CA ALA A 198 -12.12 34.18 9.42
C ALA A 198 -13.60 33.80 9.53
N GLN A 199 -14.35 33.82 8.42
CA GLN A 199 -15.75 33.36 8.39
C GLN A 199 -15.85 31.84 8.48
N TRP A 200 -15.02 31.11 7.73
CA TRP A 200 -14.99 29.66 7.66
C TRP A 200 -14.70 29.00 9.01
N SER A 201 -13.74 29.55 9.76
CA SER A 201 -13.39 29.08 11.10
C SER A 201 -14.51 29.24 12.13
N GLN A 202 -15.50 30.11 11.87
CA GLN A 202 -16.68 30.28 12.71
C GLN A 202 -17.79 29.27 12.39
N LEU A 203 -17.74 28.61 11.22
CA LEU A 203 -18.73 27.62 10.82
C LEU A 203 -18.47 26.26 11.47
N HIS A 204 -19.56 25.58 11.87
CA HIS A 204 -19.54 24.17 12.25
C HIS A 204 -19.42 23.26 11.01
N PRO A 205 -18.93 22.01 11.15
CA PRO A 205 -18.81 21.06 10.04
C PRO A 205 -20.08 20.89 9.20
N GLU A 206 -21.26 20.82 9.82
CA GLU A 206 -22.54 20.68 9.10
C GLU A 206 -22.89 21.93 8.28
N ALA A 207 -22.52 23.12 8.77
CA ALA A 207 -22.73 24.37 8.05
C ALA A 207 -21.76 24.48 6.86
N ARG A 208 -20.50 24.07 7.04
CA ARG A 208 -19.51 23.97 5.94
C ARG A 208 -19.98 23.00 4.86
N ASN A 209 -20.46 21.82 5.27
CA ASN A 209 -21.04 20.83 4.36
C ASN A 209 -22.23 21.40 3.56
N ARG A 210 -23.18 22.06 4.23
CA ARG A 210 -24.33 22.71 3.57
C ARG A 210 -23.91 23.82 2.62
N TRP A 211 -22.95 24.65 3.00
CA TRP A 211 -22.43 25.70 2.14
C TRP A 211 -21.75 25.11 0.90
N LEU A 212 -20.99 24.03 1.04
CA LEU A 212 -20.35 23.35 -0.10
C LEU A 212 -21.37 22.71 -1.05
N GLN A 213 -22.52 22.25 -0.57
CA GLN A 213 -23.57 21.64 -1.39
C GLN A 213 -24.18 22.58 -2.44
N GLN A 214 -23.96 23.89 -2.34
CA GLN A 214 -24.43 24.85 -3.35
C GLN A 214 -23.66 24.74 -4.67
N PHE A 215 -22.43 24.19 -4.64
CA PHE A 215 -21.58 24.01 -5.82
C PHE A 215 -21.88 22.66 -6.47
N ARG A 216 -22.32 22.69 -7.74
CA ARG A 216 -22.72 21.49 -8.47
C ARG A 216 -21.53 20.62 -8.87
N GLU A 217 -20.35 21.20 -8.88
CA GLU A 217 -19.07 20.60 -9.28
C GLU A 217 -18.50 19.67 -8.21
N LEU A 218 -19.00 19.76 -6.97
CA LEU A 218 -18.46 19.00 -5.84
C LEU A 218 -19.09 17.62 -5.72
N HIS A 219 -18.24 16.61 -5.65
CA HIS A 219 -18.66 15.25 -5.31
C HIS A 219 -18.94 15.17 -3.82
N ARG A 220 -19.89 14.32 -3.41
CA ARG A 220 -20.11 14.06 -1.97
C ARG A 220 -18.92 13.35 -1.32
N ARG A 221 -18.20 12.53 -2.08
CA ARG A 221 -17.18 11.60 -1.60
C ARG A 221 -15.90 11.74 -2.44
N PRO A 222 -14.71 11.69 -1.83
CA PRO A 222 -13.40 11.92 -2.50
C PRO A 222 -13.07 10.84 -3.53
N ASP A 223 -13.50 9.61 -3.27
CA ASP A 223 -13.13 8.43 -4.04
C ASP A 223 -14.24 7.96 -5.01
N LEU A 224 -15.13 8.87 -5.44
CA LEU A 224 -16.27 8.54 -6.29
C LEU A 224 -15.86 7.84 -7.61
N ALA A 225 -14.71 8.21 -8.17
CA ALA A 225 -14.14 7.55 -9.35
C ALA A 225 -13.94 6.04 -9.14
N ILE A 226 -13.50 5.63 -7.94
CA ILE A 226 -13.27 4.22 -7.59
C ILE A 226 -14.60 3.46 -7.53
N CYS A 227 -15.63 4.05 -6.95
CA CYS A 227 -16.97 3.47 -6.91
C CYS A 227 -17.54 3.27 -8.32
N ILE A 228 -17.37 4.25 -9.20
CA ILE A 228 -17.79 4.18 -10.62
C ILE A 228 -17.07 3.03 -11.34
N LEU A 229 -15.77 2.86 -11.11
CA LEU A 229 -15.00 1.74 -11.66
C LEU A 229 -15.56 0.40 -11.22
N ALA A 230 -15.79 0.23 -9.91
CA ALA A 230 -16.33 -1.01 -9.37
C ALA A 230 -17.73 -1.35 -9.92
N GLN A 231 -18.53 -0.34 -10.24
CA GLN A 231 -19.87 -0.51 -10.80
C GLN A 231 -19.87 -0.72 -12.32
N ASN A 232 -18.74 -0.54 -13.01
CA ASN A 232 -18.63 -0.57 -14.47
C ASN A 232 -19.63 0.37 -15.19
N SER A 233 -20.08 1.45 -14.54
CA SER A 233 -21.08 2.36 -15.11
C SER A 233 -20.41 3.37 -16.05
N LYS A 234 -20.51 3.15 -17.37
CA LYS A 234 -19.98 4.05 -18.40
C LYS A 234 -21.06 5.03 -18.88
N THR A 235 -21.47 5.97 -18.04
CA THR A 235 -22.33 7.10 -18.45
C THR A 235 -21.48 8.32 -18.85
N ALA A 236 -22.02 9.24 -19.64
CA ALA A 236 -21.29 10.46 -20.02
C ALA A 236 -20.91 11.33 -18.82
N SER A 237 -21.73 11.33 -17.75
CA SER A 237 -21.45 11.98 -16.46
C SER A 237 -20.33 11.30 -15.64
N ALA A 238 -19.85 10.14 -16.06
CA ALA A 238 -18.84 9.38 -15.32
C ALA A 238 -17.42 9.93 -15.49
N GLN A 239 -17.20 10.95 -16.34
CA GLN A 239 -15.87 11.55 -16.55
C GLN A 239 -15.46 12.52 -15.43
N GLU A 240 -16.40 13.28 -14.90
CA GLU A 240 -16.13 14.37 -13.94
C GLU A 240 -15.35 13.90 -12.71
N PRO A 241 -15.67 12.76 -12.07
CA PRO A 241 -14.94 12.29 -10.89
C PRO A 241 -13.47 11.95 -11.15
N PHE A 242 -13.08 11.68 -12.40
CA PHE A 242 -11.68 11.48 -12.79
C PHE A 242 -10.93 12.79 -13.05
N LEU A 243 -11.66 13.88 -13.34
CA LEU A 243 -11.10 15.22 -13.59
C LEU A 243 -11.10 16.10 -12.34
N SER A 244 -11.84 15.75 -11.29
CA SER A 244 -11.99 16.58 -10.11
C SER A 244 -11.79 15.81 -8.80
N PRO A 245 -10.66 15.07 -8.67
CA PRO A 245 -10.46 14.16 -7.54
C PRO A 245 -10.21 14.87 -6.20
N LEU A 246 -9.94 16.18 -6.22
CA LEU A 246 -9.80 17.02 -5.02
C LEU A 246 -11.10 17.78 -4.69
N LEU A 247 -12.07 17.81 -5.61
CA LEU A 247 -13.29 18.60 -5.44
C LEU A 247 -14.38 17.73 -4.82
N ASN A 248 -14.31 17.59 -3.49
CA ASN A 248 -15.28 16.82 -2.74
C ASN A 248 -15.64 17.49 -1.41
N ILE A 249 -16.90 17.32 -1.01
CA ILE A 249 -17.46 17.96 0.18
C ILE A 249 -16.78 17.43 1.45
N GLU A 250 -16.55 16.11 1.53
CA GLU A 250 -16.04 15.44 2.72
C GLU A 250 -14.65 15.96 3.16
N ASP A 251 -13.73 16.18 2.23
CA ASP A 251 -12.41 16.74 2.53
C ASP A 251 -12.46 18.25 2.74
N LEU A 252 -13.13 18.97 1.82
CA LEU A 252 -13.12 20.43 1.83
C LEU A 252 -13.83 21.03 3.05
N ALA A 253 -14.79 20.31 3.64
CA ALA A 253 -15.49 20.74 4.85
C ALA A 253 -14.62 20.63 6.13
N GLN A 254 -13.52 19.86 6.10
CA GLN A 254 -12.70 19.60 7.28
C GLN A 254 -11.86 20.81 7.65
N ALA A 255 -11.99 21.26 8.91
CA ALA A 255 -11.14 22.27 9.53
C ALA A 255 -10.70 23.39 8.57
N ASN A 256 -9.39 23.49 8.29
CA ASN A 256 -8.79 24.51 7.44
C ASN A 256 -8.46 24.02 6.03
N VAL A 257 -8.95 22.86 5.59
CA VAL A 257 -8.58 22.29 4.28
C VAL A 257 -8.90 23.26 3.14
N LEU A 258 -10.13 23.75 3.03
CA LEU A 258 -10.49 24.71 1.97
C LEU A 258 -9.76 26.07 2.10
N PRO A 259 -9.65 26.70 3.29
CA PRO A 259 -8.81 27.89 3.47
C PRO A 259 -7.35 27.70 3.05
N GLU A 260 -6.70 26.61 3.47
CA GLU A 260 -5.32 26.28 3.09
C GLU A 260 -5.23 26.02 1.58
N PHE A 261 -6.24 25.37 1.01
CA PHE A 261 -6.30 25.13 -0.42
C PHE A 261 -6.33 26.46 -1.18
N LEU A 262 -7.18 27.40 -0.79
CA LEU A 262 -7.25 28.74 -1.37
C LEU A 262 -5.91 29.49 -1.23
N GLN A 263 -5.32 29.49 -0.03
CA GLN A 263 -4.07 30.19 0.26
C GLN A 263 -2.88 29.63 -0.52
N ASN A 264 -2.73 28.31 -0.58
CA ASN A 264 -1.63 27.69 -1.32
C ASN A 264 -1.77 27.91 -2.81
N ARG A 265 -3.02 27.88 -3.33
CA ARG A 265 -3.31 28.04 -4.76
C ARG A 265 -3.26 29.48 -5.24
N SER A 266 -3.45 30.47 -4.36
CA SER A 266 -3.21 31.88 -4.67
C SER A 266 -1.72 32.23 -4.68
N ALA A 267 -0.94 31.59 -3.80
CA ALA A 267 0.47 31.92 -3.60
C ALA A 267 1.43 31.22 -4.57
N ILE A 268 1.16 29.96 -4.95
CA ILE A 268 2.11 29.12 -5.70
C ILE A 268 1.65 28.96 -7.15
N HIS A 269 2.61 28.93 -8.09
CA HIS A 269 2.35 28.78 -9.51
C HIS A 269 1.58 27.47 -9.84
N PRO A 270 0.54 27.49 -10.71
CA PRO A 270 -0.32 26.33 -10.98
C PRO A 270 0.41 25.05 -11.40
N LYS A 271 1.52 25.17 -12.15
CA LYS A 271 2.36 24.01 -12.54
C LYS A 271 2.75 23.13 -11.35
N ALA A 272 2.97 23.69 -10.17
CA ALA A 272 3.41 22.94 -8.99
C ALA A 272 2.35 21.93 -8.50
N PHE A 273 1.08 22.16 -8.86
CA PHE A 273 -0.05 21.33 -8.42
C PHE A 273 -0.62 20.41 -9.49
N LEU A 274 -0.11 20.48 -10.73
CA LEU A 274 -0.67 19.74 -11.86
C LEU A 274 -0.85 18.25 -11.57
N PHE A 275 0.12 17.62 -10.91
CA PHE A 275 0.02 16.21 -10.51
C PHE A 275 -1.11 15.93 -9.51
N ALA A 276 -1.26 16.77 -8.48
CA ALA A 276 -2.30 16.59 -7.48
C ALA A 276 -3.70 16.70 -8.13
N ASP A 277 -3.87 17.69 -9.02
CA ASP A 277 -5.13 17.95 -9.72
C ASP A 277 -5.47 16.81 -10.70
N SER A 278 -4.46 16.25 -11.37
CA SER A 278 -4.63 15.26 -12.43
C SER A 278 -4.45 13.80 -11.98
N ARG A 279 -4.38 13.52 -10.67
CA ARG A 279 -4.03 12.19 -10.13
C ARG A 279 -4.88 11.02 -10.66
N PHE A 280 -6.15 11.26 -11.00
CA PHE A 280 -7.06 10.23 -11.56
C PHE A 280 -7.21 10.28 -13.08
N VAL A 281 -6.52 11.20 -13.78
CA VAL A 281 -6.61 11.31 -15.24
C VAL A 281 -6.07 10.05 -15.91
N ALA A 282 -4.91 9.56 -15.45
CA ALA A 282 -4.31 8.32 -15.97
C ALA A 282 -5.25 7.12 -15.75
N LEU A 283 -5.93 7.07 -14.61
CA LEU A 283 -6.91 6.03 -14.28
C LEU A 283 -8.15 6.09 -15.19
N GLY A 284 -8.71 7.28 -15.41
CA GLY A 284 -9.84 7.47 -16.32
C GLY A 284 -9.50 7.11 -17.77
N TYR A 285 -8.27 7.41 -18.19
CA TYR A 285 -7.78 7.04 -19.52
C TYR A 285 -7.58 5.52 -19.64
N TRP A 286 -6.97 4.90 -18.63
CA TRP A 286 -6.76 3.44 -18.53
C TRP A 286 -8.06 2.66 -18.67
N HIS A 287 -9.12 3.10 -17.99
CA HIS A 287 -10.44 2.46 -18.05
C HIS A 287 -11.37 2.98 -19.15
N CYS A 288 -10.84 3.77 -20.10
CA CYS A 288 -11.56 4.28 -21.27
C CYS A 288 -12.76 5.19 -20.94
N PHE A 289 -12.72 5.92 -19.83
CA PHE A 289 -13.70 6.98 -19.54
C PHE A 289 -13.48 8.21 -20.41
N PHE A 290 -12.22 8.48 -20.77
CA PHE A 290 -11.88 9.53 -21.71
C PHE A 290 -11.83 9.03 -23.15
N LYS A 291 -12.13 9.92 -24.11
CA LYS A 291 -11.98 9.62 -25.53
C LYS A 291 -10.50 9.37 -25.85
N LYS A 292 -10.21 8.20 -26.42
CA LYS A 292 -8.89 7.86 -26.95
C LYS A 292 -8.67 8.62 -28.26
N ILE A 293 -8.05 9.78 -28.15
CA ILE A 293 -7.64 10.60 -29.30
C ILE A 293 -6.16 10.36 -29.53
N GLU A 294 -5.77 10.17 -30.78
CA GLU A 294 -4.38 10.00 -31.16
C GLU A 294 -3.82 11.34 -31.64
N VAL A 295 -2.96 11.98 -30.85
CA VAL A 295 -2.24 13.22 -31.22
C VAL A 295 -0.75 12.95 -31.39
N GLU A 296 -0.14 13.50 -32.43
CA GLU A 296 1.31 13.42 -32.68
C GLU A 296 2.10 14.20 -31.63
N GLY A 297 3.24 13.67 -31.19
CA GLY A 297 4.21 14.38 -30.36
C GLY A 297 3.98 14.19 -28.85
N ARG A 298 4.76 14.92 -28.07
CA ARG A 298 4.84 14.85 -26.62
C ARG A 298 4.75 16.25 -26.02
N ILE A 299 4.28 16.33 -24.77
CA ILE A 299 4.27 17.59 -24.03
C ILE A 299 4.91 17.47 -22.66
N SER A 300 5.57 18.53 -22.22
CA SER A 300 6.04 18.72 -20.85
C SER A 300 5.60 20.09 -20.34
N PHE A 301 5.53 20.20 -19.02
CA PHE A 301 5.05 21.38 -18.31
C PHE A 301 6.18 21.96 -17.47
N PHE A 302 6.37 23.27 -17.54
CA PHE A 302 7.39 23.98 -16.79
C PHE A 302 6.85 25.32 -16.28
N SER A 303 7.60 25.94 -15.38
CA SER A 303 7.43 27.34 -14.97
C SER A 303 8.69 28.08 -15.42
N ASP A 304 8.57 29.17 -16.16
CA ASP A 304 9.76 29.96 -16.54
C ASP A 304 10.40 30.55 -15.28
N THR A 305 11.73 30.40 -15.19
CA THR A 305 12.56 30.67 -14.00
C THR A 305 13.12 32.08 -13.96
N ASP A 306 12.69 32.99 -14.84
CA ASP A 306 13.17 34.36 -14.79
C ASP A 306 12.60 35.05 -13.55
N ALA A 307 13.40 35.05 -12.47
CA ALA A 307 13.13 35.55 -11.13
C ALA A 307 12.67 37.02 -11.06
N ASN A 308 12.68 37.74 -12.17
CA ASN A 308 12.20 39.11 -12.29
C ASN A 308 10.81 39.24 -12.93
N ALA A 309 10.18 38.14 -13.36
CA ALA A 309 8.88 38.15 -14.00
C ALA A 309 7.85 37.44 -13.12
N SER A 310 7.19 38.20 -12.23
CA SER A 310 5.98 37.79 -11.49
C SER A 310 4.77 37.40 -12.39
N ASN A 311 4.98 37.39 -13.72
CA ASN A 311 4.05 37.12 -14.80
C ASN A 311 4.57 36.03 -15.76
N SER A 312 5.42 35.10 -15.29
CA SER A 312 5.84 33.94 -16.09
C SER A 312 4.61 33.17 -16.58
N PRO A 313 4.43 32.96 -17.89
CA PRO A 313 3.29 32.22 -18.42
C PRO A 313 3.33 30.73 -18.01
N TYR A 314 2.19 30.05 -18.16
CA TYR A 314 2.10 28.60 -17.99
C TYR A 314 2.92 27.89 -19.09
N GLY A 315 4.14 27.46 -18.76
CA GLY A 315 5.10 26.92 -19.71
C GLY A 315 4.72 25.53 -20.23
N ILE A 316 4.58 25.40 -21.56
CA ILE A 316 4.33 24.12 -22.23
C ILE A 316 5.31 23.93 -23.38
N GLN A 317 6.09 22.85 -23.31
CA GLN A 317 7.01 22.46 -24.36
C GLN A 317 6.42 21.30 -25.16
N PHE A 318 6.57 21.39 -26.48
CA PHE A 318 6.05 20.42 -27.43
C PHE A 318 7.23 19.79 -28.17
N GLU A 319 7.31 18.48 -28.17
CA GLU A 319 8.36 17.74 -28.86
C GLU A 319 7.80 16.68 -29.79
N LEU A 320 8.60 16.28 -30.77
CA LEU A 320 8.26 15.15 -31.63
C LEU A 320 8.34 13.84 -30.83
N ASP A 321 7.51 12.87 -31.21
CA ASP A 321 7.51 11.54 -30.61
C ASP A 321 8.85 10.85 -30.92
N THR A 322 9.73 10.83 -29.92
CA THR A 322 10.97 10.04 -29.97
C THR A 322 11.02 9.11 -28.76
N VAL A 323 11.69 7.96 -28.92
CA VAL A 323 11.94 6.99 -27.83
C VAL A 323 12.74 7.61 -26.67
N LYS A 324 13.41 8.75 -26.91
CA LYS A 324 14.13 9.51 -25.88
C LYS A 324 13.19 10.34 -24.98
N ASN A 325 11.98 10.65 -25.44
CA ASN A 325 11.06 11.59 -24.79
C ASN A 325 9.89 10.89 -24.08
N LEU A 326 10.07 9.63 -23.68
CA LEU A 326 9.03 8.78 -23.06
C LEU A 326 8.50 9.32 -21.73
N HIS A 327 9.29 10.14 -21.05
CA HIS A 327 8.91 10.82 -19.81
C HIS A 327 7.96 11.97 -19.99
N MET A 328 7.93 12.52 -21.20
CA MET A 328 6.99 13.56 -21.55
C MET A 328 5.60 12.93 -21.67
N THR A 329 4.61 13.70 -21.25
CA THR A 329 3.23 13.25 -21.17
C THR A 329 2.63 13.14 -22.57
N ASN A 330 1.77 12.15 -22.78
CA ASN A 330 0.94 12.08 -23.97
C ASN A 330 0.10 13.38 -24.08
N PRO A 331 0.06 14.06 -25.23
CA PRO A 331 -0.65 15.33 -25.37
C PRO A 331 -2.11 15.29 -24.90
N VAL A 332 -2.80 14.17 -25.12
CA VAL A 332 -4.20 13.99 -24.72
C VAL A 332 -4.34 13.82 -23.22
N THR A 333 -3.47 13.03 -22.59
CA THR A 333 -3.42 12.92 -21.12
C THR A 333 -3.09 14.28 -20.50
N GLY A 334 -2.16 15.03 -21.09
CA GLY A 334 -1.81 16.37 -20.65
C GLY A 334 -2.96 17.36 -20.82
N TYR A 335 -3.73 17.27 -21.92
CA TYR A 335 -4.95 18.06 -22.11
C TYR A 335 -5.98 17.82 -21.00
N TYR A 336 -6.28 16.56 -20.68
CA TYR A 336 -7.20 16.25 -19.57
C TYR A 336 -6.63 16.65 -18.20
N SER A 337 -5.30 16.63 -18.04
CA SER A 337 -4.64 17.11 -16.82
C SER A 337 -4.83 18.61 -16.63
N LEU A 338 -4.73 19.41 -17.72
CA LEU A 338 -5.06 20.83 -17.68
C LEU A 338 -6.55 21.06 -17.44
N MET A 339 -7.45 20.26 -18.03
CA MET A 339 -8.88 20.37 -17.74
C MET A 339 -9.18 20.16 -16.24
N ALA A 340 -8.56 19.15 -15.62
CA ALA A 340 -8.71 18.88 -14.21
C ALA A 340 -8.24 20.05 -13.32
N GLN A 341 -7.10 20.64 -13.66
CA GLN A 341 -6.59 21.82 -12.99
C GLN A 341 -7.48 23.05 -13.21
N LYS A 342 -7.98 23.28 -14.43
CA LYS A 342 -8.91 24.37 -14.73
C LYS A 342 -10.16 24.29 -13.85
N MET A 343 -10.81 23.12 -13.77
CA MET A 343 -11.98 22.91 -12.93
C MET A 343 -11.70 23.27 -11.45
N THR A 344 -10.51 22.93 -10.98
CA THR A 344 -10.07 23.26 -9.62
C THR A 344 -9.99 24.77 -9.41
N TYR A 345 -9.34 25.50 -10.32
CA TYR A 345 -9.22 26.96 -10.20
C TYR A 345 -10.56 27.68 -10.39
N GLU A 346 -11.44 27.21 -11.29
CA GLU A 346 -12.79 27.74 -11.46
C GLU A 346 -13.60 27.63 -10.15
N PHE A 347 -13.53 26.47 -9.48
CA PHE A 347 -14.16 26.26 -8.19
C PHE A 347 -13.61 27.21 -7.11
N LEU A 348 -12.28 27.36 -7.02
CA LEU A 348 -11.64 28.20 -6.00
C LEU A 348 -11.98 29.69 -6.16
N VAL A 349 -12.00 30.20 -7.40
CA VAL A 349 -12.44 31.57 -7.69
C VAL A 349 -13.92 31.75 -7.34
N SER A 350 -14.75 30.74 -7.62
CA SER A 350 -16.17 30.75 -7.26
C SER A 350 -16.40 30.77 -5.75
N CYS A 351 -15.56 30.07 -4.97
CA CYS A 351 -15.63 30.06 -3.51
C CYS A 351 -15.46 31.46 -2.91
N LEU A 352 -14.49 32.24 -3.39
CA LEU A 352 -14.25 33.60 -2.89
C LEU A 352 -15.29 34.62 -3.36
N SER A 353 -16.07 34.27 -4.39
CA SER A 353 -17.14 35.09 -4.91
C SER A 353 -18.50 34.79 -4.24
N ALA A 354 -18.65 33.59 -3.69
CA ALA A 354 -19.87 33.16 -3.02
C ALA A 354 -19.94 33.74 -1.59
N PRO A 355 -21.11 34.28 -1.17
CA PRO A 355 -21.29 34.74 0.20
C PRO A 355 -21.28 33.56 1.17
N ILE A 356 -20.61 33.71 2.31
CA ILE A 356 -20.82 32.87 3.49
C ILE A 356 -21.92 33.54 4.32
N GLU A 357 -23.10 32.93 4.40
CA GLU A 357 -24.14 33.42 5.29
C GLU A 357 -23.69 33.26 6.75
N PRO A 358 -23.76 34.32 7.58
CA PRO A 358 -23.45 34.22 9.00
C PRO A 358 -24.45 33.26 9.67
N CYS A 359 -23.93 32.20 10.29
CA CYS A 359 -24.78 31.22 10.95
C CYS A 359 -25.42 31.83 12.20
N VAL A 360 -26.73 32.06 12.17
CA VAL A 360 -27.55 32.50 13.31
C VAL A 360 -28.25 31.28 13.91
N GLU A 361 -27.51 30.31 14.46
CA GLU A 361 -28.12 29.31 15.34
C GLU A 361 -27.21 28.97 16.54
N PRO A 362 -27.67 29.23 17.78
CA PRO A 362 -27.13 28.63 18.97
C PRO A 362 -27.87 27.32 19.23
N THR A 363 -27.50 26.24 18.55
CA THR A 363 -27.94 24.89 18.94
C THR A 363 -26.77 24.14 19.55
N ALA A 364 -27.06 23.49 20.69
CA ALA A 364 -26.14 22.72 21.53
C ALA A 364 -25.65 21.43 20.83
N GLY A 365 -25.03 21.57 19.67
CA GLY A 365 -24.33 20.52 18.93
C GLY A 365 -22.88 20.36 19.40
N PRO A 366 -22.25 19.20 19.11
CA PRO A 366 -20.92 18.88 19.61
C PRO A 366 -19.86 19.89 19.13
N ARG A 367 -18.82 20.02 19.97
CA ARG A 367 -17.67 20.95 19.89
C ARG A 367 -17.34 21.47 18.49
N ARG A 368 -17.13 22.79 18.37
CA ARG A 368 -16.29 23.39 17.30
C ARG A 368 -15.06 22.51 17.12
N ASP A 369 -14.70 22.18 15.88
CA ASP A 369 -13.44 21.49 15.57
C ASP A 369 -12.32 22.21 16.31
N SER A 370 -11.78 21.58 17.35
CA SER A 370 -10.51 22.05 17.88
C SER A 370 -9.51 21.92 16.74
N PRO A 371 -8.55 22.85 16.57
CA PRO A 371 -7.44 22.66 15.63
C PRO A 371 -6.68 21.34 15.84
N ASN A 372 -6.93 20.66 16.96
CA ASN A 372 -6.37 19.36 17.34
C ASN A 372 -7.32 18.16 17.13
N GLN A 373 -8.38 18.29 16.32
CA GLN A 373 -9.24 17.15 16.01
C GLN A 373 -8.40 16.07 15.30
N LEU A 374 -8.33 14.89 15.90
CA LEU A 374 -7.65 13.76 15.30
C LEU A 374 -8.38 13.34 14.04
N LEU A 375 -7.64 13.19 12.95
CA LEU A 375 -8.16 12.66 11.70
C LEU A 375 -7.55 11.27 11.46
N PRO A 376 -8.30 10.35 10.82
CA PRO A 376 -7.77 9.07 10.39
C PRO A 376 -6.51 9.29 9.54
N ILE A 377 -5.54 8.37 9.65
CA ILE A 377 -4.23 8.48 8.96
C ILE A 377 -4.41 8.74 7.45
N LEU A 378 -5.38 8.08 6.82
CA LEU A 378 -5.68 8.22 5.40
C LEU A 378 -6.36 9.55 5.04
N SER A 379 -7.18 10.11 5.94
CA SER A 379 -7.75 11.44 5.77
C SER A 379 -6.67 12.50 5.92
N LEU A 380 -5.81 12.38 6.93
CA LEU A 380 -4.67 13.27 7.13
C LEU A 380 -3.68 13.22 5.95
N SER A 381 -3.43 12.04 5.38
CA SER A 381 -2.58 11.92 4.18
C SER A 381 -3.26 12.53 2.95
N ALA A 382 -4.58 12.41 2.82
CA ALA A 382 -5.34 13.06 1.75
C ALA A 382 -5.25 14.59 1.84
N GLN A 383 -5.33 15.17 3.04
CA GLN A 383 -5.21 16.62 3.26
C GLN A 383 -3.91 17.21 2.73
N GLN A 384 -2.84 16.42 2.73
CA GLN A 384 -1.56 16.87 2.17
C GLN A 384 -1.68 17.29 0.70
N GLN A 385 -2.64 16.77 -0.08
CA GLN A 385 -2.80 17.13 -1.49
C GLN A 385 -3.37 18.54 -1.72
N TYR A 386 -3.99 19.13 -0.69
CA TYR A 386 -4.48 20.50 -0.69
C TYR A 386 -3.42 21.49 -0.19
N GLY A 387 -2.43 20.97 0.53
CA GLY A 387 -1.31 21.70 1.09
C GLY A 387 -0.22 22.05 0.08
N ARG A 388 0.92 22.49 0.61
CA ARG A 388 2.10 22.83 -0.17
C ARG A 388 2.72 21.61 -0.91
N PRO A 389 3.17 21.77 -2.16
CA PRO A 389 3.77 20.69 -2.95
C PRO A 389 5.24 20.42 -2.58
N ASP A 390 5.93 21.40 -1.99
CA ASP A 390 7.35 21.35 -1.59
C ASP A 390 7.58 20.89 -0.14
N HIS A 391 6.51 20.80 0.65
CA HIS A 391 6.62 20.49 2.07
C HIS A 391 6.34 19.01 2.38
N ILE A 392 7.23 18.38 3.15
CA ILE A 392 7.02 17.08 3.81
C ILE A 392 7.04 17.31 5.32
N ASP A 393 5.94 16.93 5.99
CA ASP A 393 5.90 16.89 7.44
C ASP A 393 6.58 15.61 7.96
N TRP A 394 7.92 15.62 7.97
CA TRP A 394 8.72 14.51 8.48
C TRP A 394 8.43 14.18 9.93
N ARG A 395 8.02 15.17 10.74
CA ARG A 395 7.68 14.98 12.17
C ARG A 395 6.45 14.09 12.29
N ASN A 396 5.38 14.40 11.57
CA ASN A 396 4.17 13.59 11.59
C ASN A 396 4.41 12.18 11.02
N LEU A 397 5.16 12.05 9.91
CA LEU A 397 5.50 10.73 9.35
C LEU A 397 6.30 9.87 10.34
N LYS A 398 7.29 10.47 11.04
CA LYS A 398 8.06 9.80 12.10
C LYS A 398 7.13 9.37 13.23
N ASN A 399 6.23 10.23 13.70
CA ASN A 399 5.34 9.92 14.82
C ASN A 399 4.36 8.79 14.49
N ILE A 400 3.77 8.78 13.30
CA ILE A 400 2.87 7.69 12.86
C ILE A 400 3.65 6.37 12.69
N SER A 401 4.84 6.43 12.08
CA SER A 401 5.68 5.25 11.89
C SER A 401 6.20 4.67 13.22
N LYS A 402 6.56 5.55 14.17
CA LYS A 402 6.94 5.17 15.53
C LYS A 402 5.81 4.46 16.24
N ALA A 403 4.62 5.05 16.24
CA ALA A 403 3.44 4.46 16.87
C ALA A 403 3.16 3.06 16.29
N SER A 404 3.30 2.89 14.97
CA SER A 404 3.10 1.60 14.28
C SER A 404 4.18 0.57 14.63
N ALA A 405 5.44 0.98 14.72
CA ALA A 405 6.54 0.10 15.13
C ALA A 405 6.39 -0.35 16.60
N ASP A 406 6.02 0.58 17.49
CA ASP A 406 5.73 0.31 18.90
C ASP A 406 4.52 -0.64 19.04
N GLU A 407 3.49 -0.48 18.20
CA GLU A 407 2.34 -1.37 18.11
C GLU A 407 2.76 -2.79 17.69
N ALA A 408 3.60 -2.94 16.67
CA ALA A 408 4.08 -4.25 16.23
C ALA A 408 4.94 -4.98 17.28
N LEU A 409 5.66 -4.24 18.11
CA LEU A 409 6.39 -4.81 19.26
C LEU A 409 5.44 -5.22 20.39
N ASP A 410 4.43 -4.41 20.68
CA ASP A 410 3.39 -4.75 21.65
C ASP A 410 2.60 -5.99 21.22
N ASP A 411 2.32 -6.11 19.93
CA ASP A 411 1.69 -7.25 19.31
C ASP A 411 2.46 -8.57 19.57
N LEU A 412 3.78 -8.56 19.37
CA LEU A 412 4.66 -9.69 19.74
C LEU A 412 4.60 -9.98 21.24
N TRP A 413 4.61 -8.95 22.07
CA TRP A 413 4.48 -9.12 23.52
C TRP A 413 3.17 -9.80 23.89
N GLN A 414 2.05 -9.40 23.29
CA GLN A 414 0.75 -10.00 23.54
C GLN A 414 0.73 -11.46 23.11
N LEU A 415 1.23 -11.78 21.91
CA LEU A 415 1.32 -13.16 21.44
C LEU A 415 2.13 -14.06 22.38
N ARG A 416 3.12 -13.50 23.07
CA ARG A 416 4.00 -14.21 24.00
C ARG A 416 3.46 -14.29 25.42
N ASN A 417 2.45 -13.51 25.79
CA ASN A 417 1.88 -13.46 27.14
C ASN A 417 0.41 -13.90 27.23
N ASP A 418 -0.30 -13.94 26.12
CA ASP A 418 -1.71 -14.32 26.04
C ASP A 418 -1.90 -15.55 25.14
N ALA A 419 -2.28 -16.66 25.78
CA ALA A 419 -2.47 -17.94 25.11
C ALA A 419 -3.71 -17.97 24.21
N GLU A 420 -4.78 -17.26 24.55
CA GLU A 420 -6.00 -17.17 23.72
C GLU A 420 -5.72 -16.32 22.49
N TYR A 421 -5.08 -15.17 22.68
CA TYR A 421 -4.69 -14.30 21.57
C TYR A 421 -3.75 -15.00 20.59
N TRP A 422 -2.74 -15.70 21.11
CA TRP A 422 -1.86 -16.55 20.30
C TRP A 422 -2.63 -17.62 19.54
N ASN A 423 -3.52 -18.37 20.21
CA ASN A 423 -4.26 -19.47 19.59
C ASN A 423 -5.20 -18.98 18.49
N MET A 424 -5.88 -17.86 18.72
CA MET A 424 -6.73 -17.19 17.73
C MET A 424 -5.91 -16.86 16.47
N ARG A 425 -4.81 -16.12 16.63
CA ARG A 425 -3.99 -15.71 15.48
C ARG A 425 -3.26 -16.87 14.80
N PHE A 426 -2.80 -17.84 15.57
CA PHE A 426 -2.19 -19.04 15.04
C PHE A 426 -3.20 -19.84 14.22
N THR A 427 -4.47 -19.88 14.64
CA THR A 427 -5.57 -20.50 13.90
C THR A 427 -5.89 -19.77 12.61
N ASP A 428 -5.95 -18.44 12.62
CA ASP A 428 -6.14 -17.61 11.41
C ASP A 428 -5.03 -17.87 10.37
N MET A 429 -3.82 -18.16 10.85
CA MET A 429 -2.67 -18.53 10.03
C MET A 429 -2.60 -20.04 9.73
N LYS A 430 -3.74 -20.74 9.78
CA LYS A 430 -3.89 -22.18 9.49
C LYS A 430 -2.99 -23.09 10.35
N LYS A 431 -2.66 -22.64 11.57
CA LYS A 431 -1.80 -23.32 12.55
C LYS A 431 -0.45 -23.74 11.96
N LYS A 432 0.17 -22.86 11.16
CA LYS A 432 1.51 -23.07 10.58
C LYS A 432 2.53 -22.12 11.22
N THR A 433 3.56 -22.68 11.83
CA THR A 433 4.59 -21.95 12.58
C THR A 433 5.36 -20.98 11.70
N LEU A 434 5.83 -21.41 10.52
CA LEU A 434 6.68 -20.57 9.69
C LEU A 434 5.94 -19.33 9.15
N PRO A 435 4.75 -19.43 8.51
CA PRO A 435 3.98 -18.25 8.11
C PRO A 435 3.62 -17.33 9.27
N PHE A 436 3.28 -17.89 10.44
CA PHE A 436 2.95 -17.11 11.64
C PHE A 436 4.13 -16.25 12.10
N LEU A 437 5.31 -16.85 12.27
CA LEU A 437 6.50 -16.12 12.73
C LEU A 437 7.03 -15.16 11.67
N SER A 438 7.01 -15.54 10.39
CA SER A 438 7.40 -14.64 9.29
C SER A 438 6.52 -13.40 9.24
N ALA A 439 5.21 -13.53 9.46
CA ALA A 439 4.29 -12.38 9.49
C ALA A 439 4.59 -11.46 10.68
N VAL A 440 4.76 -12.01 11.89
CA VAL A 440 5.01 -11.22 13.11
C VAL A 440 6.35 -10.49 13.03
N PHE A 441 7.43 -11.19 12.70
CA PHE A 441 8.76 -10.57 12.64
C PHE A 441 8.95 -9.68 11.40
N GLY A 442 8.36 -10.04 10.26
CA GLY A 442 8.40 -9.21 9.07
C GLY A 442 7.72 -7.86 9.27
N ARG A 443 6.60 -7.84 10.01
CA ARG A 443 5.90 -6.61 10.38
C ARG A 443 6.77 -5.68 11.23
N ILE A 444 7.39 -6.22 12.27
CA ILE A 444 8.30 -5.46 13.15
C ILE A 444 9.50 -4.92 12.34
N ASP A 445 10.11 -5.77 11.53
CA ASP A 445 11.25 -5.40 10.69
C ASP A 445 10.93 -4.18 9.82
N VAL A 446 9.81 -4.24 9.08
CA VAL A 446 9.43 -3.19 8.14
C VAL A 446 9.13 -1.88 8.86
N LEU A 447 8.24 -1.89 9.86
CA LEU A 447 7.79 -0.66 10.52
C LEU A 447 8.92 -0.02 11.33
N HIS A 448 9.74 -0.83 12.01
CA HIS A 448 10.90 -0.33 12.75
C HIS A 448 11.97 0.24 11.79
N THR A 449 12.18 -0.37 10.63
CA THR A 449 13.12 0.14 9.62
C THR A 449 12.64 1.46 9.03
N ILE A 450 11.35 1.59 8.73
CA ILE A 450 10.75 2.86 8.29
C ILE A 450 10.98 3.95 9.34
N TYR A 451 10.63 3.66 10.60
CA TYR A 451 10.81 4.59 11.71
C TYR A 451 12.25 5.08 11.81
N ARG A 452 13.24 4.17 11.80
CA ARG A 452 14.66 4.53 11.88
C ARG A 452 15.12 5.39 10.70
N LYS A 453 14.62 5.11 9.49
CA LYS A 453 15.00 5.87 8.28
C LYS A 453 14.41 7.28 8.30
N LEU A 454 13.15 7.42 8.72
CA LEU A 454 12.54 8.73 8.94
C LEU A 454 13.22 9.51 10.07
N ASP A 455 13.71 8.82 11.10
CA ASP A 455 14.46 9.43 12.18
C ASP A 455 15.79 10.03 11.69
N SER A 456 16.53 9.30 10.84
CA SER A 456 17.76 9.81 10.23
C SER A 456 17.54 11.01 9.31
N CYS A 457 16.41 11.07 8.59
CA CYS A 457 16.09 12.22 7.74
C CYS A 457 15.77 13.50 8.54
N ARG A 458 15.35 13.38 9.81
CA ARG A 458 14.97 14.52 10.66
C ARG A 458 16.18 15.32 11.16
N THR A 459 17.31 14.67 11.39
CA THR A 459 18.50 15.31 11.98
C THR A 459 19.15 16.37 11.08
N ASP A 460 18.88 16.35 9.78
CA ASP A 460 19.64 17.15 8.80
C ASP A 460 18.85 18.32 8.17
N GLN A 461 17.55 18.52 8.47
CA GLN A 461 16.65 19.28 7.57
C GLN A 461 15.88 20.48 8.17
N GLN A 462 16.29 21.04 9.32
CA GLN A 462 15.79 22.35 9.78
C GLN A 462 16.57 23.52 9.16
N THR A 463 16.50 23.67 7.83
CA THR A 463 16.92 24.90 7.15
C THR A 463 15.76 25.46 6.35
N SER A 464 15.28 26.61 6.83
CA SER A 464 14.25 27.46 6.25
C SER A 464 14.49 27.72 4.77
N TYR A 465 13.60 27.24 3.90
CA TYR A 465 13.38 27.93 2.62
C TYR A 465 12.86 29.33 2.96
N GLY A 466 13.44 30.36 2.34
CA GLY A 466 12.99 31.75 2.51
C GLY A 466 11.56 31.95 2.01
N ASP A 467 10.97 33.09 2.41
CA ASP A 467 9.56 33.47 2.17
C ASP A 467 9.12 33.56 0.69
N ASP A 468 10.02 33.41 -0.29
CA ASP A 468 9.67 33.51 -1.71
C ASP A 468 9.21 32.17 -2.29
N LEU A 469 7.92 31.91 -2.17
CA LEU A 469 7.24 30.68 -2.58
C LEU A 469 6.96 30.60 -4.09
N SER A 470 7.39 31.59 -4.86
CA SER A 470 7.03 31.75 -6.27
C SER A 470 7.84 30.84 -7.21
N VAL A 471 9.02 30.36 -6.79
CA VAL A 471 9.92 29.53 -7.61
C VAL A 471 10.26 28.23 -6.89
N ILE A 472 9.40 27.22 -7.02
CA ILE A 472 9.70 25.87 -6.52
C ILE A 472 10.35 25.06 -7.66
N GLN A 473 11.61 25.36 -7.94
CA GLN A 473 12.51 24.45 -8.65
C GLN A 473 13.75 24.26 -7.79
N VAL A 474 13.87 23.07 -7.22
CA VAL A 474 14.99 22.74 -6.35
C VAL A 474 16.03 21.97 -7.19
N PRO A 475 17.33 22.31 -7.12
CA PRO A 475 18.37 21.63 -7.89
C PRO A 475 18.30 20.11 -7.71
N SER A 476 18.56 19.34 -8.78
CA SER A 476 18.57 17.87 -8.73
C SER A 476 19.60 17.30 -7.73
N ASP A 477 20.54 18.13 -7.28
CA ASP A 477 21.56 17.76 -6.30
C ASP A 477 21.17 17.96 -4.83
N ASP A 478 20.00 18.54 -4.56
CA ASP A 478 19.51 18.77 -3.21
C ASP A 478 19.33 17.46 -2.43
N ALA A 479 19.97 17.40 -1.26
CA ALA A 479 19.93 16.24 -0.37
C ALA A 479 18.50 15.90 0.07
N GLN A 480 17.64 16.91 0.31
CA GLN A 480 16.26 16.70 0.73
C GLN A 480 15.42 16.05 -0.36
N ILE A 481 15.61 16.45 -1.62
CA ILE A 481 14.93 15.78 -2.74
C ILE A 481 15.44 14.35 -2.90
N LYS A 482 16.77 14.15 -2.82
CA LYS A 482 17.35 12.80 -2.91
C LYS A 482 16.79 11.88 -1.83
N ASP A 483 16.67 12.37 -0.60
CA ASP A 483 16.04 11.65 0.51
C ASP A 483 14.55 11.40 0.26
N ALA A 484 13.80 12.38 -0.25
CA ALA A 484 12.38 12.20 -0.58
C ALA A 484 12.18 11.14 -1.68
N ILE A 485 12.97 11.16 -2.75
CA ILE A 485 12.96 10.15 -3.83
C ILE A 485 13.32 8.78 -3.27
N TYR A 486 14.37 8.74 -2.45
CA TYR A 486 14.83 7.53 -1.80
C TYR A 486 13.71 6.88 -0.98
N MET A 487 13.12 7.67 -0.08
CA MET A 487 12.06 7.23 0.81
C MET A 487 10.81 6.85 0.03
N HIS A 488 10.41 7.62 -0.98
CA HIS A 488 9.30 7.27 -1.86
C HIS A 488 9.50 5.89 -2.51
N SER A 489 10.68 5.64 -3.09
CA SER A 489 11.01 4.37 -3.75
C SER A 489 11.04 3.19 -2.77
N MET A 490 11.57 3.43 -1.58
CA MET A 490 11.56 2.45 -0.48
C MET A 490 10.13 2.11 -0.06
N PHE A 491 9.27 3.11 0.16
CA PHE A 491 7.89 2.88 0.59
C PHE A 491 7.07 2.13 -0.45
N ARG A 492 7.27 2.41 -1.75
CA ARG A 492 6.64 1.62 -2.82
C ARG A 492 7.06 0.15 -2.78
N SER A 493 8.35 -0.10 -2.59
CA SER A 493 8.88 -1.48 -2.47
C SER A 493 8.26 -2.21 -1.28
N ILE A 494 8.03 -1.51 -0.17
CA ILE A 494 7.37 -2.05 1.02
C ILE A 494 5.90 -2.35 0.75
N LEU A 495 5.17 -1.44 0.09
CA LEU A 495 3.76 -1.67 -0.29
C LEU A 495 3.63 -2.90 -1.21
N ASP A 496 4.56 -3.08 -2.14
CA ASP A 496 4.60 -4.24 -3.02
C ASP A 496 4.85 -5.55 -2.24
N GLU A 497 5.75 -5.53 -1.25
CA GLU A 497 6.00 -6.67 -0.36
C GLU A 497 4.76 -7.00 0.48
N MET A 498 4.14 -5.99 1.10
CA MET A 498 2.91 -6.15 1.88
C MET A 498 1.76 -6.71 1.05
N LEU A 499 1.54 -6.16 -0.15
CA LEU A 499 0.50 -6.63 -1.07
C LEU A 499 0.76 -8.07 -1.51
N SER A 500 2.01 -8.41 -1.82
CA SER A 500 2.39 -9.80 -2.18
C SER A 500 2.17 -10.77 -1.02
N SER A 501 2.36 -10.33 0.23
CA SER A 501 2.18 -11.17 1.41
C SER A 501 0.71 -11.58 1.65
N ILE A 502 -0.25 -10.74 1.26
CA ILE A 502 -1.68 -10.99 1.44
C ILE A 502 -2.34 -11.58 0.19
N GLN A 503 -1.69 -11.55 -0.97
CA GLN A 503 -2.24 -11.95 -2.26
C GLN A 503 -2.86 -13.37 -2.30
N ASN A 504 -2.27 -14.30 -1.54
CA ASN A 504 -2.71 -15.70 -1.46
C ASN A 504 -3.76 -15.96 -0.37
N ASN A 505 -4.28 -14.91 0.27
CA ASN A 505 -5.29 -15.06 1.30
C ASN A 505 -6.65 -15.35 0.67
N GLU A 506 -7.20 -16.53 0.97
CA GLU A 506 -8.51 -16.98 0.48
C GLU A 506 -9.64 -16.01 0.85
N TRP A 507 -9.53 -15.28 1.96
CA TRP A 507 -10.55 -14.32 2.39
C TRP A 507 -10.68 -13.12 1.44
N LEU A 508 -9.59 -12.69 0.79
CA LEU A 508 -9.63 -11.60 -0.19
C LEU A 508 -10.39 -12.00 -1.47
N ARG A 509 -10.37 -13.29 -1.82
CA ARG A 509 -10.99 -13.83 -3.05
C ARG A 509 -12.45 -14.24 -2.88
N ARG A 510 -13.04 -13.99 -1.72
CA ARG A 510 -14.45 -14.33 -1.47
C ARG A 510 -15.36 -13.37 -2.23
N ASP A 511 -16.46 -13.92 -2.73
CA ASP A 511 -17.55 -13.10 -3.25
C ASP A 511 -18.17 -12.29 -2.11
N ARG A 512 -18.49 -11.03 -2.41
CA ARG A 512 -19.09 -10.09 -1.46
C ARG A 512 -20.27 -9.39 -2.10
N GLU A 513 -21.25 -9.02 -1.27
CA GLU A 513 -22.39 -8.23 -1.72
C GLU A 513 -21.97 -6.81 -2.09
N ASN A 514 -21.03 -6.22 -1.33
CA ASN A 514 -20.46 -4.93 -1.67
C ASN A 514 -19.53 -5.07 -2.89
N ARG A 515 -20.04 -4.65 -4.06
CA ARG A 515 -19.32 -4.68 -5.34
C ARG A 515 -18.01 -3.89 -5.32
N THR A 516 -17.96 -2.78 -4.58
CA THR A 516 -16.74 -1.97 -4.46
C THR A 516 -15.66 -2.69 -3.67
N LEU A 517 -16.00 -3.28 -2.52
CA LEU A 517 -15.06 -4.10 -1.76
C LEU A 517 -14.60 -5.33 -2.55
N HIS A 518 -15.53 -6.03 -3.21
CA HIS A 518 -15.19 -7.18 -4.05
C HIS A 518 -14.20 -6.79 -5.16
N TYR A 519 -14.48 -5.70 -5.89
CA TYR A 519 -13.60 -5.18 -6.92
C TYR A 519 -12.20 -4.86 -6.39
N LEU A 520 -12.11 -4.10 -5.29
CA LEU A 520 -10.83 -3.69 -4.72
C LEU A 520 -10.01 -4.87 -4.19
N PHE A 521 -10.65 -5.83 -3.51
CA PHE A 521 -9.95 -7.01 -3.02
C PHE A 521 -9.52 -7.95 -4.15
N ASN A 522 -10.27 -8.05 -5.25
CA ASN A 522 -9.81 -8.78 -6.44
C ASN A 522 -8.56 -8.13 -7.04
N LEU A 523 -8.56 -6.80 -7.18
CA LEU A 523 -7.35 -6.09 -7.62
C LEU A 523 -6.16 -6.37 -6.70
N MET A 524 -6.38 -6.43 -5.37
CA MET A 524 -5.32 -6.72 -4.42
C MET A 524 -4.82 -8.17 -4.52
N ALA A 525 -5.73 -9.13 -4.65
CA ALA A 525 -5.43 -10.55 -4.84
C ALA A 525 -4.76 -10.86 -6.17
N GLU A 526 -4.93 -9.99 -7.17
CA GLU A 526 -4.24 -10.06 -8.46
C GLU A 526 -2.99 -9.18 -8.51
N ASN A 527 -2.72 -8.40 -7.46
CA ASN A 527 -1.67 -7.37 -7.45
C ASN A 527 -1.74 -6.50 -8.72
N HIS A 528 -2.95 -6.08 -9.08
CA HIS A 528 -3.27 -5.49 -10.37
C HIS A 528 -2.68 -4.07 -10.51
N PRO A 529 -2.16 -3.67 -11.69
CA PRO A 529 -1.54 -2.35 -11.89
C PRO A 529 -2.45 -1.15 -11.58
N THR A 530 -3.77 -1.32 -11.76
CA THR A 530 -4.79 -0.31 -11.42
C THR A 530 -4.68 0.22 -9.99
N ILE A 531 -4.23 -0.59 -9.02
CA ILE A 531 -4.03 -0.12 -7.64
C ILE A 531 -3.06 1.06 -7.58
N ARG A 532 -2.00 1.01 -8.39
CA ARG A 532 -0.95 2.04 -8.41
C ARG A 532 -1.35 3.26 -9.22
N LEU A 533 -2.20 3.09 -10.23
CA LEU A 533 -2.83 4.20 -10.97
C LEU A 533 -3.86 4.94 -10.11
N MET A 534 -4.61 4.20 -9.28
CA MET A 534 -5.56 4.73 -8.32
C MET A 534 -4.86 5.38 -7.11
N GLY A 535 -3.69 4.84 -6.74
CA GLY A 535 -3.00 5.20 -5.51
C GLY A 535 -3.52 4.38 -4.33
N PHE A 536 -2.59 3.91 -3.49
CA PHE A 536 -2.93 3.11 -2.31
C PHE A 536 -3.78 3.88 -1.30
N GLY A 537 -3.55 5.19 -1.12
CA GLY A 537 -4.29 6.01 -0.16
C GLY A 537 -5.79 6.06 -0.46
N PRO A 538 -6.20 6.54 -1.67
CA PRO A 538 -7.59 6.50 -2.12
C PRO A 538 -8.24 5.11 -2.06
N MET A 539 -7.50 4.08 -2.48
CA MET A 539 -7.99 2.69 -2.43
C MET A 539 -8.28 2.25 -0.98
N LEU A 540 -7.33 2.42 -0.07
CA LEU A 540 -7.44 2.02 1.33
C LEU A 540 -8.51 2.84 2.06
N ARG A 541 -8.67 4.13 1.73
CA ARG A 541 -9.72 4.98 2.28
C ARG A 541 -11.10 4.52 1.82
N THR A 542 -11.22 4.12 0.56
CA THR A 542 -12.46 3.51 0.04
C THR A 542 -12.77 2.21 0.77
N ILE A 543 -11.77 1.33 0.95
CA ILE A 543 -11.95 0.08 1.72
C ILE A 543 -12.42 0.38 3.15
N ASP A 544 -11.81 1.34 3.84
CA ASP A 544 -12.16 1.70 5.22
C ASP A 544 -13.62 2.15 5.34
N ARG A 545 -14.04 3.02 4.42
CA ARG A 545 -15.40 3.52 4.37
C ARG A 545 -16.41 2.43 4.09
N GLU A 546 -16.17 1.62 3.06
CA GLU A 546 -17.10 0.54 2.68
C GLU A 546 -17.18 -0.56 3.76
N LEU A 547 -16.10 -0.80 4.52
CA LEU A 547 -16.11 -1.68 5.70
C LEU A 547 -16.88 -1.06 6.88
N SER A 548 -16.91 0.27 6.99
CA SER A 548 -17.61 0.99 8.06
C SER A 548 -19.11 1.14 7.80
N ASP A 549 -19.53 1.22 6.53
CA ASP A 549 -20.93 1.41 6.11
C ASP A 549 -21.82 0.15 6.31
N GLY A 550 -21.25 -1.01 6.67
CA GLY A 550 -21.94 -2.05 7.46
C GLY A 550 -22.99 -2.94 6.79
N SER A 551 -22.68 -3.61 5.67
CA SER A 551 -23.49 -4.74 5.15
C SER A 551 -22.81 -6.12 5.21
N ASP A 552 -21.47 -6.18 5.28
CA ASP A 552 -20.75 -7.46 5.35
C ASP A 552 -20.72 -7.98 6.79
N GLN A 553 -21.49 -9.04 7.09
CA GLN A 553 -21.60 -9.65 8.43
C GLN A 553 -20.32 -10.36 8.90
N GLU A 554 -19.32 -10.55 8.03
CA GLU A 554 -18.11 -11.30 8.37
C GLU A 554 -16.98 -10.38 8.84
N ALA A 555 -16.56 -10.57 10.09
CA ALA A 555 -15.44 -9.84 10.67
C ALA A 555 -14.16 -10.06 9.85
N LEU A 556 -13.44 -8.96 9.56
CA LEU A 556 -12.15 -8.97 8.89
C LEU A 556 -11.14 -9.81 9.71
N PRO A 557 -10.51 -10.86 9.14
CA PRO A 557 -9.47 -11.62 9.83
C PRO A 557 -8.35 -10.70 10.29
N LEU A 558 -7.89 -10.90 11.52
CA LEU A 558 -6.90 -10.02 12.15
C LEU A 558 -5.63 -9.82 11.31
N PRO A 559 -5.04 -10.86 10.66
CA PRO A 559 -3.87 -10.66 9.82
C PRO A 559 -4.12 -9.72 8.64
N ILE A 560 -5.34 -9.69 8.10
CA ILE A 560 -5.71 -8.80 6.99
C ILE A 560 -5.95 -7.39 7.51
N ALA A 561 -6.62 -7.25 8.66
CA ALA A 561 -6.79 -5.95 9.32
C ALA A 561 -5.45 -5.28 9.61
N GLN A 562 -4.49 -6.04 10.16
CA GLN A 562 -3.12 -5.58 10.41
C GLN A 562 -2.41 -5.18 9.12
N ALA A 563 -2.45 -6.03 8.09
CA ALA A 563 -1.81 -5.73 6.81
C ALA A 563 -2.39 -4.47 6.16
N LEU A 564 -3.71 -4.30 6.16
CA LEU A 564 -4.37 -3.11 5.63
C LEU A 564 -3.98 -1.84 6.41
N HIS A 565 -3.90 -1.92 7.74
CA HIS A 565 -3.42 -0.79 8.53
C HIS A 565 -1.96 -0.46 8.24
N ASP A 566 -1.07 -1.45 8.23
CA ASP A 566 0.35 -1.21 7.96
C ASP A 566 0.52 -0.61 6.55
N MET A 567 -0.24 -1.10 5.56
CA MET A 567 -0.31 -0.49 4.23
C MET A 567 -0.82 0.96 4.27
N SER A 568 -1.76 1.30 5.17
CA SER A 568 -2.27 2.68 5.31
C SER A 568 -1.18 3.64 5.81
N VAL A 569 -0.35 3.20 6.76
CA VAL A 569 0.78 3.95 7.29
C VAL A 569 1.83 4.17 6.19
N VAL A 570 2.23 3.10 5.50
CA VAL A 570 3.22 3.19 4.42
C VAL A 570 2.68 4.02 3.25
N SER A 571 1.39 3.91 2.95
CA SER A 571 0.72 4.71 1.92
C SER A 571 0.71 6.19 2.28
N ALA A 572 0.45 6.56 3.53
CA ALA A 572 0.53 7.94 3.98
C ALA A 572 1.95 8.51 3.79
N CYS A 573 2.97 7.73 4.15
CA CYS A 573 4.37 8.10 3.91
C CYS A 573 4.72 8.19 2.42
N THR A 574 4.21 7.28 1.60
CA THR A 574 4.41 7.30 0.14
C THR A 574 3.77 8.54 -0.48
N GLN A 575 2.55 8.88 -0.07
CA GLN A 575 1.81 10.04 -0.57
C GLN A 575 2.50 11.36 -0.21
N ALA A 576 3.03 11.48 1.00
CA ALA A 576 3.78 12.65 1.45
C ALA A 576 5.04 12.88 0.61
N THR A 577 5.80 11.81 0.36
CA THR A 577 7.06 11.85 -0.40
C THR A 577 6.85 11.91 -1.92
N ALA A 578 5.69 11.48 -2.42
CA ALA A 578 5.38 11.46 -3.86
C ALA A 578 5.20 12.85 -4.49
N LYS A 579 5.13 13.93 -3.73
CA LYS A 579 4.91 15.26 -4.32
C LYS A 579 6.19 15.81 -4.97
N HIS A 580 7.34 15.44 -4.42
CA HIS A 580 8.64 16.02 -4.75
C HIS A 580 9.19 15.58 -6.09
N TYR A 581 8.70 14.48 -6.66
CA TYR A 581 9.16 14.04 -7.99
C TYR A 581 8.86 15.09 -9.07
N ASN A 582 7.74 15.84 -8.95
CA ASN A 582 7.34 16.88 -9.91
C ASN A 582 8.18 18.16 -9.85
N LEU A 583 9.01 18.28 -8.81
CA LEU A 583 9.87 19.43 -8.56
C LEU A 583 11.25 19.24 -9.19
N ILE A 584 11.57 18.03 -9.66
CA ILE A 584 12.83 17.71 -10.33
C ILE A 584 12.75 18.17 -11.78
N SER A 585 13.68 19.04 -12.19
CA SER A 585 13.76 19.58 -13.56
C SER A 585 14.26 18.56 -14.60
N SER A 586 14.93 17.49 -14.17
CA SER A 586 15.45 16.39 -15.03
C SER A 586 14.97 15.02 -14.52
N ILE A 587 13.75 14.63 -14.87
CA ILE A 587 13.06 13.46 -14.29
C ILE A 587 13.65 12.11 -14.75
N ASP A 588 14.46 12.03 -15.81
CA ASP A 588 14.66 10.71 -16.44
C ASP A 588 15.78 9.87 -15.87
N ASP A 589 17.03 10.30 -16.03
CA ASP A 589 18.14 9.41 -15.69
C ASP A 589 18.47 9.45 -14.20
N ASN A 590 18.35 10.63 -13.57
CA ASN A 590 18.69 10.78 -12.16
C ASN A 590 17.63 10.18 -11.24
N TYR A 591 16.34 10.40 -11.47
CA TYR A 591 15.30 9.76 -10.66
C TYR A 591 15.31 8.25 -10.86
N ALA A 592 15.33 7.76 -12.10
CA ALA A 592 15.30 6.32 -12.35
C ALA A 592 16.51 5.61 -11.70
N ARG A 593 17.69 6.24 -11.75
CA ARG A 593 18.89 5.74 -11.05
C ARG A 593 18.73 5.80 -9.54
N LEU A 594 18.34 6.93 -8.95
CA LEU A 594 18.15 7.06 -7.50
C LEU A 594 17.07 6.11 -6.97
N ALA A 595 15.96 5.97 -7.69
CA ALA A 595 14.88 5.05 -7.34
C ALA A 595 15.33 3.60 -7.45
N LEU A 596 16.11 3.27 -8.49
CA LEU A 596 16.69 1.94 -8.64
C LEU A 596 17.72 1.65 -7.54
N ASP A 597 18.60 2.59 -7.24
CA ASP A 597 19.60 2.50 -6.18
C ASP A 597 18.91 2.33 -4.82
N ALA A 598 17.85 3.09 -4.55
CA ALA A 598 17.04 2.98 -3.34
C ALA A 598 16.33 1.61 -3.25
N THR A 599 15.77 1.13 -4.37
CA THR A 599 15.14 -0.19 -4.43
C THR A 599 16.17 -1.31 -4.23
N LEU A 600 17.33 -1.22 -4.87
CA LEU A 600 18.42 -2.17 -4.74
C LEU A 600 18.98 -2.14 -3.33
N GLU A 601 19.16 -0.97 -2.73
CA GLU A 601 19.58 -0.84 -1.34
C GLU A 601 18.53 -1.46 -0.42
N TRP A 602 17.23 -1.17 -0.60
CA TRP A 602 16.15 -1.84 0.15
C TRP A 602 16.23 -3.37 0.04
N GLN A 603 16.45 -3.90 -1.16
CA GLN A 603 16.57 -5.33 -1.41
C GLN A 603 17.88 -5.94 -0.87
N LYS A 604 18.98 -5.18 -0.86
CA LYS A 604 20.32 -5.60 -0.41
C LYS A 604 20.53 -5.39 1.10
N ARG A 605 19.70 -4.56 1.74
CA ARG A 605 19.89 -4.14 3.13
C ARG A 605 19.98 -5.32 4.06
N GLU A 606 20.89 -5.20 5.03
CA GLU A 606 20.79 -5.86 6.33
C GLU A 606 19.53 -5.33 7.01
N ARG A 607 18.38 -5.89 6.63
CA ARG A 607 17.10 -5.65 7.29
C ARG A 607 17.30 -6.07 8.74
N PRO A 608 17.28 -5.09 9.67
CA PRO A 608 17.88 -5.26 10.98
C PRO A 608 17.32 -6.51 11.62
N TRP A 609 16.02 -6.76 11.51
CA TRP A 609 15.38 -7.97 12.01
C TRP A 609 15.41 -9.12 11.00
N LEU A 610 15.04 -8.88 9.73
CA LEU A 610 14.79 -9.96 8.79
C LEU A 610 16.06 -10.74 8.42
N PHE A 611 17.23 -10.11 8.30
CA PHE A 611 18.46 -10.83 7.96
C PHE A 611 18.87 -11.81 9.08
N PRO A 612 19.01 -11.37 10.34
CA PRO A 612 19.15 -12.26 11.49
C PRO A 612 18.02 -13.31 11.53
N ILE A 613 16.77 -12.88 11.52
CA ILE A 613 15.62 -13.78 11.70
C ILE A 613 15.46 -14.77 10.55
N SER A 614 15.88 -14.48 9.33
CA SER A 614 15.81 -15.42 8.20
C SER A 614 16.65 -16.67 8.45
N GLY A 615 17.85 -16.52 9.04
CA GLY A 615 18.69 -17.65 9.46
C GLY A 615 18.00 -18.51 10.51
N PHE A 616 17.35 -17.86 11.48
CA PHE A 616 16.53 -18.52 12.49
C PHE A 616 15.28 -19.21 11.90
N LEU A 617 14.53 -18.56 11.02
CA LEU A 617 13.35 -19.13 10.35
C LEU A 617 13.72 -20.32 9.47
N ASN A 618 14.89 -20.29 8.84
CA ASN A 618 15.43 -21.45 8.12
C ASN A 618 15.74 -22.63 9.07
N LYS A 619 16.23 -22.37 10.29
CA LYS A 619 16.37 -23.40 11.33
C LYS A 619 15.03 -23.90 11.84
N ILE A 620 14.01 -23.05 11.97
CA ILE A 620 12.65 -23.49 12.31
C ILE A 620 12.08 -24.38 11.21
N LYS A 621 12.34 -24.07 9.94
CA LYS A 621 11.79 -24.82 8.81
C LYS A 621 12.12 -26.32 8.89
N SER A 622 13.32 -26.69 9.36
CA SER A 622 13.68 -28.11 9.54
C SER A 622 12.94 -28.78 10.71
N ARG A 623 12.41 -28.02 11.66
CA ARG A 623 11.65 -28.47 12.84
C ARG A 623 10.18 -28.07 12.80
N GLU A 624 9.66 -27.59 11.67
CA GLU A 624 8.32 -27.01 11.59
C GLU A 624 7.23 -28.00 12.03
N TYR A 625 7.38 -29.27 11.66
CA TYR A 625 6.47 -30.34 12.09
C TYR A 625 6.40 -30.47 13.62
N GLU A 626 7.53 -30.34 14.32
CA GLU A 626 7.61 -30.43 15.77
C GLU A 626 6.86 -29.27 16.43
N PHE A 627 7.11 -28.05 16.00
CA PHE A 627 6.42 -26.86 16.53
C PHE A 627 4.91 -26.91 16.28
N ASN A 628 4.52 -27.27 15.05
CA ASN A 628 3.10 -27.42 14.69
C ASN A 628 2.44 -28.53 15.52
N ARG A 629 3.13 -29.64 15.77
CA ARG A 629 2.64 -30.72 16.63
C ARG A 629 2.46 -30.24 18.05
N GLN A 630 3.46 -29.59 18.65
CA GLN A 630 3.40 -29.05 20.02
C GLN A 630 2.24 -28.07 20.21
N ALA A 631 2.00 -27.19 19.24
CA ALA A 631 0.91 -26.23 19.28
C ALA A 631 -0.49 -26.87 19.13
N ARG A 632 -0.59 -28.12 18.65
CA ARG A 632 -1.84 -28.83 18.37
C ARG A 632 -2.17 -29.94 19.36
N ILE A 633 -1.38 -30.14 20.43
CA ILE A 633 -1.62 -31.22 21.40
C ILE A 633 -2.84 -30.91 22.27
N ASP A 634 -4.03 -31.30 21.82
CA ASP A 634 -5.29 -30.98 22.53
C ASP A 634 -5.39 -31.59 23.93
N SER A 635 -4.57 -32.60 24.26
CA SER A 635 -4.47 -33.15 25.61
C SER A 635 -3.72 -32.26 26.61
N VAL A 636 -3.13 -31.15 26.16
CA VAL A 636 -2.40 -30.18 26.98
C VAL A 636 -3.20 -28.90 27.07
N SER A 637 -3.25 -28.29 28.26
CA SER A 637 -3.94 -27.01 28.46
C SER A 637 -3.46 -25.95 27.46
N LEU A 638 -4.33 -25.02 27.06
CA LEU A 638 -3.94 -24.00 26.09
C LEU A 638 -2.74 -23.15 26.55
N VAL A 639 -2.73 -22.79 27.84
CA VAL A 639 -1.65 -22.03 28.47
C VAL A 639 -0.32 -22.81 28.43
N ASP A 640 -0.35 -24.11 28.69
CA ASP A 640 0.86 -24.93 28.64
C ASP A 640 1.34 -25.16 27.21
N ARG A 641 0.43 -25.33 26.23
CA ARG A 641 0.78 -25.38 24.81
C ARG A 641 1.48 -24.12 24.36
N HIS A 642 0.90 -22.97 24.69
CA HIS A 642 1.44 -21.64 24.40
C HIS A 642 2.84 -21.46 24.98
N ARG A 643 3.04 -21.77 26.27
CA ARG A 643 4.36 -21.71 26.91
C ARG A 643 5.35 -22.67 26.27
N ARG A 644 4.97 -23.91 25.99
CA ARG A 644 5.88 -24.89 25.35
C ARG A 644 6.30 -24.45 23.96
N PHE A 645 5.35 -23.93 23.18
CA PHE A 645 5.61 -23.38 21.85
C PHE A 645 6.65 -22.26 21.93
N TRP A 646 6.41 -21.24 22.74
CA TRP A 646 7.31 -20.09 22.83
C TRP A 646 8.64 -20.40 23.51
N ASN A 647 8.69 -21.24 24.54
CA ASN A 647 9.97 -21.68 25.12
C ASN A 647 10.81 -22.45 24.09
N SER A 648 10.19 -23.30 23.26
CA SER A 648 10.91 -24.00 22.19
C SER A 648 11.45 -23.05 21.13
N ILE A 649 10.70 -21.98 20.83
CA ILE A 649 11.13 -20.89 19.95
C ILE A 649 12.33 -20.14 20.56
N ASP A 650 12.26 -19.79 21.85
CA ASP A 650 13.33 -19.11 22.58
C ASP A 650 14.60 -19.95 22.64
N ASP A 651 14.47 -21.25 22.92
CA ASP A 651 15.60 -22.20 22.91
C ASP A 651 16.24 -22.27 21.53
N CYS A 652 15.44 -22.30 20.45
CA CYS A 652 15.97 -22.24 19.08
C CYS A 652 16.66 -20.92 18.75
N MET A 653 16.16 -19.78 19.26
CA MET A 653 16.81 -18.48 19.08
C MET A 653 18.17 -18.43 19.79
N LEU A 654 18.21 -18.89 21.05
CA LEU A 654 19.43 -18.96 21.85
C LEU A 654 20.47 -19.92 21.26
N LEU A 655 20.04 -21.07 20.74
CA LEU A 655 20.92 -22.02 20.05
C LEU A 655 21.36 -21.52 18.67
N TRP A 656 20.61 -20.59 18.07
CA TRP A 656 20.95 -20.05 16.78
C TRP A 656 22.03 -18.98 16.88
N ASP A 657 21.80 -17.95 17.69
CA ASP A 657 22.73 -16.87 17.91
C ASP A 657 22.40 -16.13 19.23
N ASN A 658 23.11 -16.49 20.30
CA ASN A 658 22.90 -15.90 21.63
C ASN A 658 23.60 -14.55 21.82
N THR A 659 24.42 -14.10 20.88
CA THR A 659 25.04 -12.76 20.90
C THR A 659 24.26 -11.78 20.02
N ASN A 660 23.22 -12.25 19.32
CA ASN A 660 22.41 -11.41 18.46
C ASN A 660 21.63 -10.35 19.28
N PRO A 661 21.72 -9.06 18.93
CA PRO A 661 21.03 -7.99 19.66
C PRO A 661 19.51 -8.16 19.62
N ILE A 662 18.99 -8.71 18.53
CA ILE A 662 17.54 -8.85 18.36
C ILE A 662 16.99 -9.95 19.23
N VAL A 663 17.75 -11.02 19.42
CA VAL A 663 17.40 -12.08 20.36
C VAL A 663 17.31 -11.51 21.78
N HIS A 664 18.30 -10.69 22.18
CA HIS A 664 18.27 -9.99 23.47
C HIS A 664 17.10 -9.00 23.60
N MET A 665 16.81 -8.23 22.55
CA MET A 665 15.69 -7.29 22.52
C MET A 665 14.34 -8.02 22.62
N ILE A 666 14.15 -9.13 21.91
CA ILE A 666 12.92 -9.94 22.02
C ILE A 666 12.75 -10.44 23.45
N PHE A 667 13.82 -10.92 24.09
CA PHE A 667 13.73 -11.40 25.47
C PHE A 667 13.51 -10.30 26.50
N SER A 668 14.05 -9.10 26.27
CA SER A 668 13.87 -7.96 27.18
C SER A 668 12.49 -7.31 27.03
N GLN A 669 12.02 -7.15 25.79
CA GLN A 669 10.76 -6.46 25.50
C GLN A 669 9.55 -7.40 25.53
N ALA A 670 9.73 -8.70 25.26
CA ALA A 670 8.67 -9.70 25.23
C ALA A 670 9.07 -11.02 25.93
N PRO A 671 9.31 -11.04 27.25
CA PRO A 671 9.66 -12.26 27.96
C PRO A 671 8.49 -13.26 27.98
N VAL A 672 8.81 -14.56 27.91
CA VAL A 672 7.85 -15.65 28.09
C VAL A 672 8.07 -16.28 29.47
N PRO A 673 7.01 -16.48 30.27
CA PRO A 673 7.14 -17.23 31.51
C PRO A 673 7.61 -18.66 31.21
N ARG A 674 8.83 -19.01 31.64
CA ARG A 674 9.35 -20.37 31.47
C ARG A 674 8.40 -21.36 32.13
N ALA A 675 8.01 -22.40 31.38
CA ALA A 675 7.19 -23.45 31.94
C ALA A 675 7.93 -24.05 33.15
N SER A 676 7.25 -24.14 34.29
CA SER A 676 7.76 -24.90 35.43
C SER A 676 8.10 -26.29 34.92
N THR A 677 9.37 -26.67 34.98
CA THR A 677 9.85 -28.00 34.59
C THR A 677 9.26 -29.02 35.55
N SER A 678 7.98 -29.39 35.34
CA SER A 678 7.46 -30.64 35.84
C SER A 678 8.34 -31.70 35.19
N LYS A 679 9.17 -32.38 36.01
CA LYS A 679 9.99 -33.51 35.58
C LYS A 679 9.20 -34.35 34.58
N PRO A 680 9.71 -34.59 33.36
CA PRO A 680 8.99 -35.40 32.41
C PRO A 680 8.81 -36.79 33.02
N ALA A 681 7.56 -37.19 33.25
CA ALA A 681 7.23 -38.60 33.37
C ALA A 681 7.68 -39.23 32.05
N SER A 682 8.58 -40.21 32.17
CA SER A 682 9.23 -40.93 31.09
C SER A 682 8.24 -41.30 29.98
N ILE A 683 8.40 -40.67 28.81
CA ILE A 683 7.93 -41.22 27.54
C ILE A 683 9.17 -41.83 26.89
N MET A 684 9.26 -43.16 26.99
CA MET A 684 10.23 -43.97 26.26
C MET A 684 10.07 -43.71 24.76
N VAL A 685 11.13 -43.23 24.13
CA VAL A 685 11.37 -43.43 22.71
C VAL A 685 12.57 -44.36 22.64
N GLU A 686 12.31 -45.62 22.28
CA GLU A 686 13.31 -46.63 21.97
C GLU A 686 14.01 -46.33 20.64
N ALA A 687 15.34 -46.43 20.64
CA ALA A 687 16.12 -46.84 19.47
C ALA A 687 17.47 -47.44 19.93
N GLY A 688 17.51 -48.76 20.08
CA GLY A 688 18.46 -49.61 19.35
C GLY A 688 19.91 -49.83 19.83
N TRP A 689 20.13 -51.04 20.37
CA TRP A 689 21.26 -51.98 20.14
C TRP A 689 22.66 -51.72 20.72
N GLY A 690 23.06 -52.61 21.66
CA GLY A 690 24.46 -52.89 22.03
C GLY A 690 24.64 -53.60 23.38
N SER A 691 24.52 -54.94 23.35
CA SER A 691 24.92 -56.06 24.26
C SER A 691 25.56 -55.87 25.68
N PRO A 692 25.50 -56.92 26.53
CA PRO A 692 25.32 -56.84 27.97
C PRO A 692 26.60 -57.03 28.82
N ASP A 693 26.38 -57.00 30.14
CA ASP A 693 27.25 -57.34 31.27
C ASP A 693 28.09 -56.21 31.87
N ALA A 694 27.59 -55.64 32.97
CA ALA A 694 28.10 -55.98 34.29
C ALA A 694 27.27 -55.28 35.38
N SER A 695 26.73 -56.09 36.26
CA SER A 695 26.08 -55.70 37.51
C SER A 695 27.00 -54.84 38.40
N SER A 696 26.54 -53.69 38.86
CA SER A 696 26.90 -53.22 40.19
C SER A 696 25.81 -52.32 40.79
N ARG A 697 25.26 -52.79 41.90
CA ARG A 697 24.38 -52.03 42.79
C ARG A 697 25.15 -50.83 43.38
N PRO A 698 24.53 -49.66 43.52
CA PRO A 698 25.16 -48.53 44.19
C PRO A 698 25.15 -48.75 45.71
N THR A 699 26.33 -48.77 46.34
CA THR A 699 26.48 -48.78 47.80
C THR A 699 26.22 -47.41 48.42
N ALA A 700 25.76 -47.44 49.67
CA ALA A 700 25.19 -46.33 50.45
C ALA A 700 26.15 -45.18 50.83
N THR A 701 27.29 -45.02 50.15
CA THR A 701 28.35 -44.04 50.50
C THR A 701 28.34 -42.79 49.62
N GLN A 702 27.61 -42.77 48.49
CA GLN A 702 27.54 -41.60 47.59
C GLN A 702 26.47 -40.55 47.95
N LYS A 703 25.71 -40.75 49.04
CA LYS A 703 24.63 -39.83 49.46
C LYS A 703 25.03 -38.78 50.51
N ARG A 704 26.32 -38.49 50.69
CA ARG A 704 26.75 -37.60 51.78
C ARG A 704 27.92 -36.68 51.41
N LYS A 705 27.69 -35.75 50.48
CA LYS A 705 28.50 -34.51 50.35
C LYS A 705 27.72 -33.39 49.63
N SER A 706 26.46 -33.20 50.02
CA SER A 706 25.71 -31.96 49.83
C SER A 706 25.76 -31.16 51.13
N ARG A 707 26.78 -30.31 51.30
CA ARG A 707 26.71 -29.10 52.13
C ARG A 707 28.08 -28.40 52.12
N ARG A 708 28.01 -27.09 51.90
CA ARG A 708 29.08 -26.08 51.89
C ARG A 708 29.73 -25.87 50.52
N GLN A 709 29.25 -24.84 49.81
CA GLN A 709 30.13 -23.77 49.36
C GLN A 709 29.35 -22.45 49.24
N LYS A 710 29.98 -21.41 49.80
CA LYS A 710 29.55 -20.00 49.92
C LYS A 710 29.71 -19.28 48.56
N PRO A 711 29.12 -18.08 48.39
CA PRO A 711 29.12 -17.36 47.13
C PRO A 711 30.50 -16.77 46.84
N SER A 712 31.08 -17.06 45.67
CA SER A 712 32.29 -16.39 45.20
C SER A 712 31.91 -15.13 44.42
N LYS A 713 32.54 -14.03 44.83
CA LYS A 713 32.55 -12.71 44.21
C LYS A 713 32.79 -12.81 42.70
N ILE A 714 31.97 -12.08 41.95
CA ILE A 714 32.16 -11.81 40.53
C ILE A 714 33.34 -10.86 40.40
N SER A 715 34.39 -11.34 39.72
CA SER A 715 35.52 -10.54 39.25
C SER A 715 35.06 -9.77 38.03
N GLU A 716 35.24 -8.45 38.07
CA GLU A 716 35.29 -7.61 36.88
C GLU A 716 36.43 -8.08 35.98
N SER A 717 36.13 -8.28 34.70
CA SER A 717 37.12 -8.23 33.64
C SER A 717 36.48 -7.59 32.41
N SER A 718 36.76 -6.31 32.28
CA SER A 718 36.63 -5.49 31.09
C SER A 718 37.30 -6.15 29.89
N SER A 719 36.59 -6.20 28.75
CA SER A 719 36.96 -5.57 27.47
C SER A 719 36.59 -6.47 26.28
N LEU A 720 35.63 -6.00 25.48
CA LEU A 720 35.80 -5.74 24.04
C LEU A 720 34.54 -5.05 23.53
N ALA A 721 34.57 -3.73 23.60
CA ALA A 721 33.62 -2.85 22.96
C ALA A 721 33.82 -2.91 21.44
N ALA A 722 32.76 -3.28 20.72
CA ALA A 722 32.61 -3.01 19.30
C ALA A 722 31.23 -2.35 19.11
N VAL A 723 31.26 -1.01 19.10
CA VAL A 723 30.33 -0.07 18.45
C VAL A 723 28.90 -0.58 18.22
N TRP A 724 28.10 -0.65 19.29
CA TRP A 724 26.71 -0.23 19.23
C TRP A 724 26.57 0.93 20.22
N SER A 725 26.40 2.14 19.70
CA SER A 725 25.88 3.22 20.51
C SER A 725 24.51 2.78 21.00
N THR A 726 24.47 2.34 22.25
CA THR A 726 23.28 2.25 23.10
C THR A 726 23.21 3.54 23.92
N GLU A 727 23.44 4.69 23.28
CA GLU A 727 22.75 5.91 23.67
C GLU A 727 21.31 5.82 23.13
N ASP A 728 20.53 4.87 23.65
CA ASP A 728 19.11 5.15 23.82
C ASP A 728 19.09 6.21 24.93
N GLU A 729 18.94 7.49 24.57
CA GLU A 729 18.49 8.50 25.53
C GLU A 729 17.37 7.87 26.38
N PRO A 730 17.39 8.03 27.71
CA PRO A 730 16.32 7.50 28.55
C PRO A 730 15.01 8.04 28.00
N ARG A 731 14.20 7.17 27.38
CA ARG A 731 12.92 7.54 26.76
C ARG A 731 12.12 8.29 27.83
N ILE A 732 12.08 9.62 27.73
CA ILE A 732 11.26 10.44 28.62
C ILE A 732 9.82 10.07 28.29
N ARG A 733 9.24 9.21 29.12
CA ARG A 733 7.84 8.79 28.96
C ARG A 733 6.97 9.96 29.40
N PRO A 734 5.95 10.33 28.62
CA PRO A 734 5.04 11.39 29.05
C PRO A 734 4.32 10.96 30.32
N ASN A 735 4.11 11.92 31.22
CA ASN A 735 3.35 11.67 32.42
C ASN A 735 1.86 11.69 32.09
N VAL A 736 1.14 10.66 32.52
CA VAL A 736 -0.33 10.64 32.53
C VAL A 736 -0.75 10.70 33.99
N TYR A 737 -1.34 11.83 34.39
CA TYR A 737 -1.84 12.01 35.75
C TYR A 737 -3.26 11.50 35.82
N ILE A 738 -3.49 10.58 36.75
CA ILE A 738 -4.82 10.07 37.06
C ILE A 738 -5.09 10.39 38.52
N THR A 739 -6.10 11.22 38.78
CA THR A 739 -6.44 11.66 40.14
C THR A 739 -7.85 11.22 40.51
N GLU A 740 -8.06 10.92 41.79
CA GLU A 740 -9.39 10.52 42.29
C GLU A 740 -10.45 11.62 42.18
N GLU A 741 -10.01 12.86 42.05
CA GLU A 741 -10.87 14.06 42.06
C GLU A 741 -11.26 14.51 40.65
N SER A 742 -10.34 14.46 39.68
CA SER A 742 -10.62 14.79 38.28
C SER A 742 -11.25 13.64 37.52
N ASP A 743 -10.91 12.40 37.87
CA ASP A 743 -11.23 11.21 37.06
C ASP A 743 -12.21 10.29 37.81
N ILE A 744 -13.27 10.88 38.36
CA ILE A 744 -14.27 10.15 39.17
C ILE A 744 -14.87 8.98 38.36
N GLU A 745 -15.11 9.18 37.07
CA GLU A 745 -15.62 8.15 36.16
C GLU A 745 -14.59 7.05 35.84
N TYR A 746 -13.29 7.39 35.82
CA TYR A 746 -12.21 6.40 35.79
C TYR A 746 -12.31 5.53 37.04
N TRP A 747 -12.42 6.13 38.23
CA TRP A 747 -12.38 5.38 39.49
C TRP A 747 -13.66 4.63 39.82
N SER A 748 -14.82 5.08 39.34
CA SER A 748 -16.08 4.36 39.49
C SER A 748 -16.06 3.10 38.63
N ARG A 749 -15.69 3.21 37.34
CA ARG A 749 -15.60 2.07 36.42
C ARG A 749 -14.49 1.12 36.83
N PHE A 750 -13.34 1.63 37.26
CA PHE A 750 -12.22 0.80 37.76
C PHE A 750 -12.60 -0.11 38.95
N ARG A 751 -13.65 0.25 39.71
CA ARG A 751 -14.18 -0.51 40.85
C ARG A 751 -15.36 -1.42 40.50
N GLU A 752 -15.93 -1.31 39.30
CA GLU A 752 -17.04 -2.15 38.85
C GLU A 752 -16.58 -3.59 38.53
N LYS A 753 -17.48 -4.56 38.71
CA LYS A 753 -17.26 -5.96 38.34
C LYS A 753 -18.14 -6.28 37.14
N GLY A 754 -17.57 -6.84 36.07
CA GLY A 754 -18.35 -7.18 34.89
C GLY A 754 -17.52 -7.58 33.67
N GLN A 755 -18.12 -7.39 32.49
CA GLN A 755 -17.47 -7.55 31.20
C GLN A 755 -17.30 -6.16 30.56
N GLU A 756 -16.11 -5.86 30.06
CA GLU A 756 -15.85 -4.59 29.37
C GLU A 756 -15.83 -4.78 27.85
N SER A 757 -16.46 -3.84 27.15
CA SER A 757 -16.25 -3.65 25.73
C SER A 757 -15.04 -2.75 25.51
N PHE A 758 -14.47 -2.80 24.31
CA PHE A 758 -13.44 -1.85 23.91
C PHE A 758 -13.97 -0.42 23.80
N ASP A 759 -15.25 -0.21 23.52
CA ASP A 759 -15.85 1.13 23.58
C ASP A 759 -15.77 1.72 24.99
N THR A 760 -15.85 0.85 26.02
CA THR A 760 -15.65 1.24 27.41
C THR A 760 -14.21 1.70 27.65
N TRP A 761 -13.23 1.04 27.04
CA TRP A 761 -11.81 1.42 27.05
C TRP A 761 -11.52 2.73 26.31
N VAL A 762 -12.12 2.91 25.14
CA VAL A 762 -12.01 4.13 24.36
C VAL A 762 -12.55 5.32 25.16
N THR A 763 -13.71 5.12 25.79
CA THR A 763 -14.29 6.10 26.72
C THR A 763 -13.33 6.36 27.89
N PHE A 764 -12.73 5.33 28.46
CA PHE A 764 -11.73 5.47 29.54
C PHE A 764 -10.54 6.35 29.13
N LEU A 765 -9.94 6.12 27.95
CA LEU A 765 -8.77 6.89 27.51
C LEU A 765 -9.15 8.36 27.27
N SER A 766 -10.37 8.59 26.79
CA SER A 766 -10.91 9.92 26.58
C SER A 766 -11.02 10.73 27.88
N HIS A 767 -11.36 10.09 29.00
CA HIS A 767 -11.48 10.76 30.30
C HIS A 767 -10.13 11.21 30.87
N ILE A 768 -9.06 10.45 30.61
CA ILE A 768 -7.70 10.79 31.09
C ILE A 768 -6.91 11.63 30.09
N GLY A 769 -7.60 12.32 29.18
CA GLY A 769 -7.02 13.35 28.30
C GLY A 769 -6.54 12.87 26.93
N PHE A 770 -6.78 11.62 26.53
CA PHE A 770 -6.48 11.19 25.16
C PHE A 770 -7.59 11.58 24.20
N SER A 771 -7.24 12.16 23.07
CA SER A 771 -8.10 12.11 21.89
C SER A 771 -7.93 10.75 21.22
N TRP A 772 -8.97 10.27 20.52
CA TRP A 772 -8.86 9.04 19.76
C TRP A 772 -9.57 9.14 18.41
N GLU A 773 -9.14 8.28 17.48
CA GLU A 773 -9.74 8.15 16.15
C GLU A 773 -9.64 6.71 15.66
N ARG A 774 -10.65 6.26 14.92
CA ARG A 774 -10.61 4.93 14.30
C ARG A 774 -9.71 4.99 13.06
N SER A 775 -8.88 3.98 12.90
CA SER A 775 -8.04 3.79 11.72
C SER A 775 -8.47 2.53 10.98
N LEU A 776 -8.07 2.42 9.71
CA LEU A 776 -8.46 1.30 8.84
C LEU A 776 -8.32 -0.06 9.54
N GLY A 777 -9.43 -0.80 9.55
CA GLY A 777 -9.58 -2.08 10.23
C GLY A 777 -10.20 -1.95 11.63
N SER A 778 -9.61 -2.66 12.60
CA SER A 778 -10.02 -2.64 14.01
C SER A 778 -9.12 -1.76 14.88
N ILE A 779 -8.24 -0.95 14.29
CA ILE A 779 -7.23 -0.19 15.03
C ILE A 779 -7.76 1.18 15.43
N HIS A 780 -7.40 1.60 16.62
CA HIS A 780 -7.71 2.90 17.18
C HIS A 780 -6.41 3.62 17.51
N THR A 781 -6.28 4.83 17.00
CA THR A 781 -5.18 5.73 17.32
C THR A 781 -5.61 6.60 18.48
N PHE A 782 -4.80 6.63 19.54
CA PHE A 782 -4.98 7.54 20.66
C PHE A 782 -3.82 8.51 20.68
N GLN A 783 -4.10 9.78 20.98
CA GLN A 783 -3.10 10.83 21.05
C GLN A 783 -3.22 11.56 22.38
N LEU A 784 -2.08 11.74 23.04
CA LEU A 784 -1.94 12.63 24.19
C LEU A 784 -1.12 13.84 23.76
N GLU A 785 -1.64 15.03 23.99
CA GLU A 785 -0.91 16.27 23.76
C GLU A 785 0.10 16.50 24.88
N GLY A 786 1.37 16.67 24.51
CA GLY A 786 2.42 17.07 25.42
C GLY A 786 2.40 18.58 25.72
N PRO A 787 3.06 19.02 26.80
CA PRO A 787 3.09 20.43 27.21
C PRO A 787 3.75 21.37 26.18
N GLU A 788 4.61 20.84 25.30
CA GLU A 788 5.27 21.60 24.23
C GLU A 788 4.52 21.50 22.88
N GLY A 789 3.27 21.01 22.87
CA GLY A 789 2.51 20.74 21.64
C GLY A 789 2.92 19.45 20.93
N ASP A 790 3.86 18.69 21.49
CA ASP A 790 4.26 17.39 20.95
C ASP A 790 3.23 16.30 21.26
N ALA A 791 2.61 15.79 20.20
CA ALA A 791 1.62 14.72 20.26
C ALA A 791 2.26 13.33 20.39
N HIS A 792 1.96 12.63 21.49
CA HIS A 792 2.33 11.23 21.69
C HIS A 792 1.22 10.31 21.21
N LYS A 793 1.47 9.59 20.11
CA LYS A 793 0.51 8.66 19.50
C LYS A 793 0.77 7.23 19.96
N ILE A 794 -0.31 6.54 20.33
CA ILE A 794 -0.32 5.09 20.60
C ILE A 794 -1.45 4.45 19.79
N LEU A 795 -1.20 3.26 19.29
CA LEU A 795 -2.20 2.49 18.54
C LEU A 795 -2.66 1.33 19.42
N TYR A 796 -3.94 0.99 19.36
CA TYR A 796 -4.51 -0.24 19.91
C TYR A 796 -5.31 -0.96 18.83
N HIS A 797 -5.14 -2.27 18.73
CA HIS A 797 -6.16 -3.10 18.08
C HIS A 797 -7.36 -3.20 19.01
N GLY A 798 -8.56 -3.09 18.44
CA GLY A 798 -9.83 -3.41 19.08
C GLY A 798 -9.81 -4.83 19.66
N PRO A 799 -10.74 -5.13 20.58
CA PRO A 799 -10.60 -6.23 21.52
C PRO A 799 -10.58 -7.57 20.78
N HIS A 800 -9.68 -8.43 21.23
CA HIS A 800 -9.47 -9.77 20.72
C HIS A 800 -10.55 -10.71 21.25
N GLY A 801 -11.29 -11.29 20.30
CA GLY A 801 -12.28 -12.35 20.47
C GLY A 801 -13.09 -12.46 19.18
N ARG A 802 -13.58 -13.65 18.82
CA ARG A 802 -14.41 -13.78 17.60
C ARG A 802 -15.65 -12.91 17.80
N ASN A 803 -15.95 -12.03 16.85
CA ASN A 803 -17.20 -11.24 16.84
C ASN A 803 -17.35 -10.20 17.98
N GLY A 804 -16.25 -9.62 18.48
CA GLY A 804 -16.34 -8.56 19.51
C GLY A 804 -16.68 -9.09 20.91
N GLU A 805 -16.24 -10.30 21.24
CA GLU A 805 -16.37 -10.87 22.59
C GLU A 805 -15.82 -9.89 23.63
N LYS A 806 -16.64 -9.65 24.66
CA LYS A 806 -16.29 -8.79 25.79
C LYS A 806 -15.27 -9.51 26.67
N LEU A 807 -14.19 -8.82 27.01
CA LEU A 807 -13.21 -9.37 27.95
C LEU A 807 -13.75 -9.22 29.39
N PRO A 808 -13.50 -10.19 30.29
CA PRO A 808 -13.70 -9.97 31.71
C PRO A 808 -12.91 -8.73 32.16
N HIS A 809 -13.56 -7.84 32.92
CA HIS A 809 -13.03 -6.53 33.32
C HIS A 809 -11.60 -6.60 33.88
N ASP A 810 -11.32 -7.55 34.78
CA ASP A 810 -9.98 -7.73 35.38
C ASP A 810 -8.88 -8.14 34.38
N LEU A 811 -9.25 -8.81 33.30
CA LEU A 811 -8.32 -9.19 32.24
C LEU A 811 -8.08 -8.02 31.29
N ALA A 812 -9.14 -7.31 30.91
CA ALA A 812 -9.09 -6.14 30.05
C ALA A 812 -8.23 -5.05 30.70
N ARG A 813 -8.53 -4.71 31.97
CA ARG A 813 -7.77 -3.78 32.80
C ARG A 813 -6.30 -4.11 32.89
N ARG A 814 -5.93 -5.36 33.19
CA ARG A 814 -4.51 -5.77 33.26
C ARG A 814 -3.80 -5.59 31.93
N LYS A 815 -4.43 -5.99 30.82
CA LYS A 815 -3.85 -5.86 29.48
C LYS A 815 -3.63 -4.39 29.10
N TRP A 816 -4.66 -3.57 29.26
CA TRP A 816 -4.65 -2.18 28.81
C TRP A 816 -3.80 -1.27 29.69
N VAL A 817 -3.85 -1.42 31.02
CA VAL A 817 -2.98 -0.66 31.94
C VAL A 817 -1.51 -1.01 31.75
N ASN A 818 -1.18 -2.30 31.52
CA ASN A 818 0.21 -2.68 31.22
C ASN A 818 0.71 -2.06 29.92
N ARG A 819 -0.16 -1.96 28.90
CA ARG A 819 0.15 -1.27 27.64
C ARG A 819 0.39 0.22 27.87
N LEU A 820 -0.49 0.92 28.59
CA LEU A 820 -0.26 2.32 28.95
C LEU A 820 1.06 2.53 29.70
N LYS A 821 1.36 1.71 30.73
CA LYS A 821 2.59 1.84 31.53
C LYS A 821 3.89 1.63 30.74
N ARG A 822 3.82 1.03 29.54
CA ARG A 822 4.99 0.93 28.63
C ARG A 822 5.29 2.25 27.94
N HIS A 823 4.25 2.98 27.55
CA HIS A 823 4.37 4.20 26.78
C HIS A 823 4.38 5.46 27.65
N PHE A 824 3.77 5.40 28.84
CA PHE A 824 3.58 6.54 29.73
C PHE A 824 4.03 6.24 31.16
N ASN A 825 4.48 7.29 31.84
CA ASN A 825 4.59 7.30 33.29
C ASN A 825 3.22 7.60 33.88
N VAL A 826 2.46 6.55 34.19
CA VAL A 826 1.13 6.68 34.79
C VAL A 826 1.30 7.01 36.27
N ILE A 827 1.03 8.25 36.64
CA ILE A 827 1.10 8.77 38.01
C ILE A 827 -0.32 8.77 38.57
N VAL A 828 -0.56 7.89 39.54
CA VAL A 828 -1.87 7.75 40.19
C VAL A 828 -1.80 8.44 41.55
N SER A 829 -2.61 9.48 41.74
CA SER A 829 -2.76 10.15 43.03
C SER A 829 -4.05 9.66 43.69
N GLU A 830 -3.90 8.80 44.70
CA GLU A 830 -4.99 8.37 45.59
C GLU A 830 -5.08 9.35 46.76
N LYS A 831 -6.30 9.66 47.24
CA LYS A 831 -6.48 10.52 48.41
C LYS A 831 -5.66 10.01 49.60
N GLY A 832 -4.70 10.82 50.05
CA GLY A 832 -4.01 10.61 51.32
C GLY A 832 -2.48 10.59 51.30
N VAL A 833 -1.82 10.82 50.17
CA VAL A 833 -0.37 11.09 50.16
C VAL A 833 -0.11 12.40 49.42
N SER A 834 0.00 13.47 50.21
CA SER A 834 0.58 14.73 49.74
C SER A 834 2.00 14.45 49.23
N VAL A 835 2.28 14.80 47.98
CA VAL A 835 3.64 15.15 47.54
C VAL A 835 3.89 16.61 47.89
#